data_AF-A0A662XUG9-F1
#
_entry.id   AF-A0A662XUG9-F1
#
_cell.length_a   1.000
_cell.length_b   1.000
_cell.length_c   1.000
_cell.angle_alpha   90.00
_cell.angle_beta   90.00
_cell.angle_gamma   90.00
#
_symmetry.space_group_name_H-M   'P 1'
#
loop_
_entity.id
_entity.type
_entity.pdbx_description
1 polymer ?
#
loop_
_entity_poly.entity_id
_entity_poly.type
_entity_poly.pdbx_seq_one_letter_code
_entity_poly.pdbx_strand_id
1 'polypeptide(L)'
;MGAGGGLGLSPAQRNLVEKSRAVQQQRAAAATEQHAIEVATTAHVREIKARCQARQTSSVGGRERRLILRHVGEELARVAQKERLVPAKIRPAPNISNNRKAAGASAEGEQKDQQQRPASTDDGYDEERYGSVRRLPRKLPPNLWVPRKRLAAAAAYRTQLAQQETEKQRKRRAEQATADTFARAQETQQLQWREEEKAKQRHRQDLVALEAQRWQQALRAHAEAQRTAQEKKERNERIALERYQLLIEEDKRRKAERKAADKAEVVLVKQANARQLELKRQTILCEQQADVELQKAYEKKLGMQEAARQAELAVILAKQSQKVKLALLNVKSADEKAREDEQRALVVQIAVRAREAELLVQKERRKREGARMQVQALTLQKQEKKQQKLTLEQEEAVYACEFKADFQTWQQQDIAKKQQVQQRNRDFQKLVRQQMSQDAARKADEDKYGMTLVEAELNAALLQKAGKAPRGLGSTDPNRYLSPFSIQPSARKRISPMALHDGLVNWPLLFGCVLVGFGPLAALFFVVVAKRAQLVIIALSGAFTWLVAILVTATLWQVIPPMKTSLSATVPVAVAVQEAFRALFFYLYTRTERAVASVTTSSHQLPLNDITSALAGGVGFSAMHALLMFGSLVASSTGSRGAAFSASCESIPLVFSAAISALALTVMDVGLMVVAFDGYRKRSALAVGAVFVIHMGVALSALANMDTNGCHISIPVHYAGAALACAGASAIVWRWKRHGGDASK
;
A
#
# COMPACT_ATOMS: atom_id res chain seq x y z
N MET A 1 86.14 34.45 -10.21
CA MET A 1 85.19 34.45 -11.35
C MET A 1 84.29 33.23 -11.20
N GLY A 2 83.00 33.45 -10.90
CA GLY A 2 82.00 32.40 -10.79
C GLY A 2 81.25 32.23 -12.11
N ALA A 3 81.04 30.99 -12.53
CA ALA A 3 80.11 30.64 -13.60
C ALA A 3 79.37 29.36 -13.19
N GLY A 4 78.08 29.52 -12.88
CA GLY A 4 77.19 28.44 -12.46
C GLY A 4 76.75 27.59 -13.66
N GLY A 5 76.96 26.27 -13.55
CA GLY A 5 76.42 25.27 -14.46
C GLY A 5 75.00 24.89 -14.07
N GLY A 6 74.00 25.49 -14.72
CA GLY A 6 72.60 25.09 -14.60
C GLY A 6 72.30 23.85 -15.45
N LEU A 7 71.81 22.79 -14.82
CA LEU A 7 71.35 21.55 -15.46
C LEU A 7 70.12 21.84 -16.34
N GLY A 8 70.30 21.80 -17.66
CA GLY A 8 69.21 21.97 -18.63
C GLY A 8 68.37 20.69 -18.78
N LEU A 9 67.05 20.81 -18.61
CA LEU A 9 66.09 19.72 -18.84
C LEU A 9 66.18 19.18 -20.28
N SER A 10 66.09 17.86 -20.44
CA SER A 10 66.07 17.20 -21.75
C SER A 10 64.82 17.62 -22.57
N PRO A 11 64.86 17.53 -23.92
CA PRO A 11 63.72 17.90 -24.78
C PRO A 11 62.42 17.17 -24.42
N ALA A 12 62.49 15.90 -24.00
CA ALA A 12 61.34 15.11 -23.56
C ALA A 12 60.75 15.62 -22.23
N GLN A 13 61.59 16.03 -21.28
CA GLN A 13 61.15 16.61 -20.02
C GLN A 13 60.51 17.99 -20.21
N ARG A 14 61.03 18.82 -21.13
CA ARG A 14 60.40 20.10 -21.49
C ARG A 14 59.00 19.90 -22.08
N ASN A 15 58.85 18.93 -22.99
CA ASN A 15 57.55 18.64 -23.62
C ASN A 15 56.51 18.14 -22.60
N LEU A 16 56.93 17.36 -21.60
CA LEU A 16 56.07 16.91 -20.50
C LEU A 16 55.64 18.06 -19.58
N VAL A 17 56.57 18.96 -19.26
CA VAL A 17 56.28 20.17 -18.47
C VAL A 17 55.36 21.11 -19.24
N GLU A 18 55.58 21.30 -20.55
CA GLU A 18 54.72 22.10 -21.42
C GLU A 18 53.31 21.50 -21.55
N LYS A 19 53.18 20.18 -21.70
CA LYS A 19 51.89 19.50 -21.71
C LYS A 19 51.16 19.62 -20.36
N SER A 20 51.88 19.45 -19.26
CA SER A 20 51.30 19.62 -17.91
C SER A 20 50.82 21.05 -17.70
N ARG A 21 51.61 22.04 -18.13
CA ARG A 21 51.25 23.46 -18.08
C ARG A 21 50.05 23.79 -18.96
N ALA A 22 49.96 23.21 -20.16
CA ALA A 22 48.82 23.39 -21.05
C ALA A 22 47.52 22.81 -20.45
N VAL A 23 47.60 21.63 -19.82
CA VAL A 23 46.46 21.02 -19.12
C VAL A 23 46.04 21.86 -17.91
N GLN A 24 47.00 22.42 -17.17
CA GLN A 24 46.72 23.29 -16.03
C GLN A 24 46.08 24.62 -16.47
N GLN A 25 46.52 25.20 -17.59
CA GLN A 25 45.91 26.39 -18.20
C GLN A 25 44.49 26.12 -18.70
N GLN A 26 44.23 24.96 -19.33
CA GLN A 26 42.87 24.58 -19.72
C GLN A 26 41.93 24.38 -18.53
N ARG A 27 42.42 23.79 -17.43
CA ARG A 27 41.63 23.64 -16.19
C ARG A 27 41.34 24.99 -15.55
N ALA A 28 42.29 25.91 -15.54
CA ALA A 28 42.08 27.26 -15.04
C ALA A 28 41.05 28.03 -15.88
N ALA A 29 41.13 27.94 -17.22
CA ALA A 29 40.15 28.56 -18.13
C ALA A 29 38.73 27.99 -17.93
N ALA A 30 38.59 26.67 -17.79
CA ALA A 30 37.31 26.03 -17.52
C ALA A 30 36.71 26.45 -16.16
N ALA A 31 37.54 26.61 -15.13
CA ALA A 31 37.10 27.10 -13.82
C ALA A 31 36.63 28.56 -13.89
N THR A 32 37.30 29.42 -14.68
CA THR A 32 36.86 30.82 -14.87
C THR A 32 35.54 30.90 -15.64
N GLU A 33 35.32 30.05 -16.64
CA GLU A 33 34.03 29.99 -17.36
C GLU A 33 32.89 29.50 -16.47
N GLN A 34 33.13 28.48 -15.64
CA GLN A 34 32.13 28.01 -14.67
C GLN A 34 31.75 29.09 -13.66
N HIS A 35 32.72 29.84 -13.15
CA HIS A 35 32.45 30.95 -12.24
C HIS A 35 31.65 32.08 -12.91
N ALA A 36 31.96 32.41 -14.17
CA ALA A 36 31.20 33.40 -14.93
C ALA A 36 29.74 32.97 -15.16
N ILE A 37 29.51 31.68 -15.44
CA ILE A 37 28.15 31.12 -15.57
C ILE A 37 27.41 31.25 -14.25
N GLU A 38 28.02 30.87 -13.13
CA GLU A 38 27.39 30.88 -11.80
C GLU A 38 27.02 32.30 -11.34
N VAL A 39 27.86 33.30 -11.65
CA VAL A 39 27.57 34.71 -11.40
C VAL A 39 26.40 35.18 -12.28
N ALA A 40 26.34 34.78 -13.55
CA ALA A 40 25.25 35.14 -14.46
C ALA A 40 23.91 34.51 -14.03
N THR A 41 23.89 33.23 -13.61
CA THR A 41 22.67 32.60 -13.05
C THR A 41 22.23 33.28 -11.77
N THR A 42 23.16 33.63 -10.89
CA THR A 42 22.85 34.33 -9.64
C THR A 42 22.25 35.72 -9.89
N ALA A 43 22.76 36.45 -10.87
CA ALA A 43 22.22 37.73 -11.31
C ALA A 43 20.79 37.58 -11.88
N HIS A 44 20.57 36.57 -12.73
CA HIS A 44 19.26 36.29 -13.31
C HIS A 44 18.21 35.93 -12.24
N VAL A 45 18.58 35.12 -11.25
CA VAL A 45 17.71 34.78 -10.11
C VAL A 45 17.35 36.02 -9.29
N ARG A 46 18.31 36.92 -9.05
CA ARG A 46 18.05 38.20 -8.36
C ARG A 46 17.10 39.09 -9.14
N GLU A 47 17.25 39.16 -10.46
CA GLU A 47 16.36 39.93 -11.34
C GLU A 47 14.92 39.38 -11.32
N ILE A 48 14.76 38.05 -11.41
CA ILE A 48 13.42 37.41 -11.30
C ILE A 48 12.80 37.73 -9.94
N LYS A 49 13.58 37.63 -8.86
CA LYS A 49 13.10 37.93 -7.50
C LYS A 49 12.65 39.40 -7.37
N ALA A 50 13.39 40.33 -7.96
CA ALA A 50 13.03 41.75 -7.99
C ALA A 50 11.74 42.00 -8.82
N ARG A 51 11.59 41.34 -9.98
CA ARG A 51 10.36 41.41 -10.80
C ARG A 51 9.14 40.83 -10.07
N CYS A 52 9.31 39.74 -9.32
CA CYS A 52 8.25 39.16 -8.50
C CYS A 52 7.84 40.07 -7.32
N GLN A 53 8.81 40.74 -6.68
CA GLN A 53 8.55 41.69 -5.60
C GLN A 53 7.86 42.96 -6.11
N ALA A 54 8.24 43.47 -7.28
CA ALA A 54 7.57 44.62 -7.93
C ALA A 54 6.12 44.31 -8.37
N ARG A 55 5.83 43.04 -8.72
CA ARG A 55 4.44 42.58 -8.97
C ARG A 55 3.60 42.46 -7.70
N GLN A 56 4.22 42.30 -6.53
CA GLN A 56 3.49 42.25 -5.25
C GLN A 56 3.10 43.63 -4.73
N THR A 57 3.84 44.69 -5.09
CA THR A 57 3.54 46.07 -4.67
C THR A 57 2.54 46.80 -5.57
N SER A 58 2.31 46.32 -6.80
CA SER A 58 1.41 46.92 -7.80
C SER A 58 -0.04 46.38 -7.78
N SER A 59 -0.32 45.34 -6.98
CA SER A 59 -1.67 44.78 -6.84
C SER A 59 -2.42 45.43 -5.66
N VAL A 60 -3.26 46.42 -5.97
CA VAL A 60 -4.17 47.12 -5.04
C VAL A 60 -5.20 46.19 -4.36
N GLY A 61 -5.34 44.92 -4.79
CA GLY A 61 -6.19 43.90 -4.14
C GLY A 61 -5.59 43.21 -2.89
N GLY A 62 -4.39 43.60 -2.45
CA GLY A 62 -3.66 42.94 -1.35
C GLY A 62 -4.12 43.30 0.07
N ARG A 63 -4.98 44.30 0.25
CA ARG A 63 -5.55 44.66 1.57
C ARG A 63 -6.79 43.82 1.93
N GLU A 64 -7.65 43.52 0.97
CA GLU A 64 -8.86 42.70 1.20
C GLU A 64 -8.53 41.24 1.54
N ARG A 65 -7.59 40.60 0.81
CA ARG A 65 -7.18 39.22 1.13
C ARG A 65 -6.48 39.10 2.48
N ARG A 66 -5.81 40.16 2.95
CA ARG A 66 -5.18 40.20 4.28
C ARG A 66 -6.21 40.36 5.40
N LEU A 67 -7.29 41.11 5.18
CA LEU A 67 -8.40 41.23 6.13
C LEU A 67 -9.16 39.90 6.27
N ILE A 68 -9.39 39.18 5.16
CA ILE A 68 -10.08 37.88 5.19
C ILE A 68 -9.24 36.80 5.90
N LEU A 69 -7.92 36.73 5.65
CA LEU A 69 -7.03 35.78 6.33
C LEU A 69 -6.87 36.08 7.83
N ARG A 70 -6.89 37.36 8.23
CA ARG A 70 -6.82 37.75 9.64
C ARG A 70 -8.13 37.44 10.37
N HIS A 71 -9.27 37.63 9.71
CA HIS A 71 -10.59 37.32 10.27
C HIS A 71 -10.82 35.81 10.41
N VAL A 72 -10.41 35.01 9.42
CA VAL A 72 -10.47 33.54 9.50
C VAL A 72 -9.48 32.99 10.55
N GLY A 73 -8.30 33.63 10.69
CA GLY A 73 -7.35 33.31 11.76
C GLY A 73 -7.85 33.68 13.16
N GLU A 74 -8.57 34.80 13.31
CA GLU A 74 -9.18 35.24 14.58
C GLU A 74 -10.37 34.36 14.98
N GLU A 75 -11.20 33.92 14.03
CA GLU A 75 -12.31 33.00 14.31
C GLU A 75 -11.81 31.60 14.66
N LEU A 76 -10.76 31.10 13.98
CA LEU A 76 -10.11 29.83 14.36
C LEU A 76 -9.38 29.93 15.71
N ALA A 77 -8.80 31.08 16.04
CA ALA A 77 -8.19 31.31 17.35
C ALA A 77 -9.23 31.39 18.47
N ARG A 78 -10.41 32.00 18.23
CA ARG A 78 -11.53 31.99 19.20
C ARG A 78 -12.11 30.60 19.42
N VAL A 79 -12.22 29.78 18.38
CA VAL A 79 -12.64 28.37 18.50
C VAL A 79 -11.62 27.55 19.30
N ALA A 80 -10.32 27.77 19.07
CA ALA A 80 -9.26 27.13 19.84
C ALA A 80 -9.15 27.63 21.31
N GLN A 81 -9.53 28.88 21.60
CA GLN A 81 -9.57 29.41 22.96
C GLN A 81 -10.80 28.94 23.75
N LYS A 82 -11.94 28.71 23.08
CA LYS A 82 -13.16 28.21 23.71
C LYS A 82 -13.07 26.74 24.12
N GLU A 83 -12.16 25.97 23.52
CA GLU A 83 -11.82 24.61 23.97
C GLU A 83 -10.81 24.55 25.14
N ARG A 84 -10.16 25.67 25.49
CA ARG A 84 -9.15 25.71 26.58
C ARG A 84 -9.68 26.13 27.96
N LEU A 85 -10.96 26.43 28.10
CA LEU A 85 -11.59 26.79 29.38
C LEU A 85 -12.78 25.87 29.68
N VAL A 86 -12.47 24.63 30.04
CA VAL A 86 -13.35 23.75 30.83
C VAL A 86 -12.54 23.31 32.07
N PRO A 87 -13.06 23.45 33.30
CA PRO A 87 -12.28 23.34 34.52
C PRO A 87 -11.85 21.91 34.89
N ALA A 88 -10.82 21.88 35.73
CA ALA A 88 -10.00 20.73 36.12
C ALA A 88 -10.76 19.53 36.73
N LYS A 89 -10.24 18.34 36.40
CA LYS A 89 -10.52 17.04 37.03
C LYS A 89 -10.36 17.07 38.56
N ILE A 90 -11.40 16.58 39.25
CA ILE A 90 -11.26 15.99 40.59
C ILE A 90 -10.73 14.56 40.41
N ARG A 91 -9.62 14.25 41.10
CA ARG A 91 -8.93 12.95 41.13
C ARG A 91 -9.74 11.90 41.91
N PRO A 92 -9.55 10.61 41.60
CA PRO A 92 -9.55 9.58 42.63
C PRO A 92 -8.22 8.83 42.68
N ALA A 93 -7.73 8.64 43.90
CA ALA A 93 -6.76 7.63 44.32
C ALA A 93 -6.90 7.49 45.85
N PRO A 94 -6.44 6.42 46.53
CA PRO A 94 -6.24 5.02 46.12
C PRO A 94 -7.03 4.05 47.03
N ASN A 95 -7.14 2.77 46.64
CA ASN A 95 -7.66 1.70 47.49
C ASN A 95 -6.51 1.05 48.29
N ILE A 96 -6.52 1.19 49.61
CA ILE A 96 -5.78 0.32 50.56
C ILE A 96 -6.66 0.05 51.79
N SER A 97 -6.60 -1.20 52.21
CA SER A 97 -7.21 -1.89 53.35
C SER A 97 -6.96 -1.30 54.75
N ASN A 98 -7.93 -1.48 55.65
CA ASN A 98 -7.84 -2.09 57.01
C ASN A 98 -9.20 -1.84 57.72
N ASN A 99 -10.01 -2.83 58.12
CA ASN A 99 -9.87 -3.91 59.11
C ASN A 99 -9.92 -3.44 60.59
N ARG A 100 -11.09 -3.63 61.24
CA ARG A 100 -11.35 -4.02 62.66
C ARG A 100 -12.90 -4.06 62.85
N LYS A 101 -13.55 -5.23 63.03
CA LYS A 101 -13.83 -6.01 64.29
C LYS A 101 -14.55 -5.17 65.36
N ALA A 102 -15.63 -5.57 66.04
CA ALA A 102 -16.39 -6.82 66.25
C ALA A 102 -17.83 -6.43 66.72
N ALA A 103 -18.88 -7.25 66.94
CA ALA A 103 -19.11 -8.69 67.17
C ALA A 103 -20.59 -9.02 66.79
N GLY A 104 -20.93 -10.18 66.21
CA GLY A 104 -21.41 -11.41 66.88
C GLY A 104 -22.93 -11.57 66.64
N ALA A 105 -23.56 -12.70 66.30
CA ALA A 105 -23.18 -14.11 66.35
C ALA A 105 -24.07 -14.99 65.40
N SER A 106 -23.50 -16.14 65.00
CA SER A 106 -24.06 -17.45 64.57
C SER A 106 -24.91 -17.52 63.27
N ALA A 107 -24.49 -18.13 62.14
CA ALA A 107 -23.89 -19.46 61.83
C ALA A 107 -24.88 -20.61 62.13
N GLU A 108 -25.15 -21.64 61.32
CA GLU A 108 -24.62 -22.31 60.10
C GLU A 108 -25.77 -23.25 59.62
N GLY A 109 -25.90 -23.86 58.44
CA GLY A 109 -24.96 -24.31 57.41
C GLY A 109 -25.38 -25.73 56.96
N GLU A 110 -25.09 -26.06 55.69
CA GLU A 110 -24.98 -27.43 55.10
C GLU A 110 -26.24 -28.19 54.68
N GLN A 111 -26.27 -29.04 53.64
CA GLN A 111 -25.49 -29.32 52.42
C GLN A 111 -26.30 -30.34 51.58
N LYS A 112 -26.07 -30.34 50.26
CA LYS A 112 -26.04 -31.48 49.31
C LYS A 112 -27.31 -32.28 48.92
N ASP A 113 -27.50 -32.24 47.59
CA ASP A 113 -27.62 -33.34 46.61
C ASP A 113 -28.72 -34.41 46.66
N GLN A 114 -29.09 -34.78 45.42
CA GLN A 114 -29.82 -35.98 44.96
C GLN A 114 -31.33 -36.02 45.24
N GLN A 115 -32.18 -36.68 44.45
CA GLN A 115 -32.24 -37.17 43.08
C GLN A 115 -33.69 -37.71 42.95
N GLN A 116 -34.29 -37.55 41.76
CA GLN A 116 -35.34 -38.40 41.14
C GLN A 116 -36.42 -39.14 41.98
N ARG A 117 -37.68 -38.87 41.60
CA ARG A 117 -38.90 -39.75 41.65
C ARG A 117 -38.63 -41.22 41.23
N PRO A 118 -39.56 -42.23 41.39
CA PRO A 118 -40.97 -42.20 41.87
C PRO A 118 -41.44 -43.40 42.77
N ALA A 119 -42.73 -43.33 43.18
CA ALA A 119 -43.73 -44.41 43.36
C ALA A 119 -43.73 -45.37 44.58
N SER A 120 -44.92 -45.41 45.24
CA SER A 120 -45.56 -46.46 46.06
C SER A 120 -44.78 -46.97 47.30
N THR A 121 -45.33 -47.23 48.47
CA THR A 121 -46.63 -47.71 48.96
C THR A 121 -46.68 -47.45 50.48
N ASP A 122 -47.90 -47.48 51.04
CA ASP A 122 -48.23 -47.93 52.40
C ASP A 122 -47.88 -47.06 53.62
N ASP A 123 -48.60 -47.38 54.70
CA ASP A 123 -48.54 -46.90 56.10
C ASP A 123 -49.50 -45.71 56.38
N GLY A 124 -50.50 -45.78 57.25
CA GLY A 124 -50.69 -46.61 58.44
C GLY A 124 -50.68 -45.70 59.67
N TYR A 125 -51.76 -45.72 60.47
CA TYR A 125 -51.96 -45.02 61.77
C TYR A 125 -52.16 -43.49 61.68
N ASP A 126 -53.03 -42.79 62.42
CA ASP A 126 -54.10 -43.08 63.37
C ASP A 126 -54.80 -41.72 63.61
N GLU A 127 -56.10 -41.60 63.38
CA GLU A 127 -56.92 -40.53 63.97
C GLU A 127 -58.09 -41.16 64.73
N GLU A 128 -57.74 -41.97 65.74
CA GLU A 128 -58.60 -42.21 66.89
C GLU A 128 -58.44 -41.05 67.89
N ARG A 129 -59.15 -39.94 67.67
CA ARG A 129 -59.36 -38.94 68.73
C ARG A 129 -60.66 -38.17 68.54
N TYR A 130 -61.77 -38.90 68.57
CA TYR A 130 -63.08 -38.55 69.15
C TYR A 130 -64.12 -39.48 68.52
N GLY A 131 -64.15 -40.72 69.01
CA GLY A 131 -65.22 -41.66 68.68
C GLY A 131 -66.58 -41.10 69.12
N SER A 132 -67.57 -41.27 68.25
CA SER A 132 -68.97 -40.98 68.53
C SER A 132 -69.45 -41.82 69.73
N VAL A 133 -69.61 -41.19 70.90
CA VAL A 133 -70.22 -41.83 72.09
C VAL A 133 -71.70 -42.08 71.82
N ARG A 134 -72.02 -43.19 71.14
CA ARG A 134 -73.37 -43.78 71.12
C ARG A 134 -73.61 -44.42 72.49
N ARG A 135 -74.27 -43.71 73.41
CA ARG A 135 -74.89 -44.34 74.58
C ARG A 135 -76.03 -45.25 74.10
N LEU A 136 -75.99 -46.53 74.48
CA LEU A 136 -77.16 -47.41 74.37
C LEU A 136 -78.31 -46.89 75.25
N PRO A 137 -79.58 -47.07 74.86
CA PRO A 137 -80.72 -46.66 75.70
C PRO A 137 -80.79 -47.55 76.94
N ARG A 138 -80.77 -46.96 78.15
CA ARG A 138 -81.10 -47.68 79.39
C ARG A 138 -82.58 -48.10 79.36
N LYS A 139 -82.85 -49.40 79.51
CA LYS A 139 -84.20 -49.91 79.79
C LYS A 139 -84.58 -49.50 81.22
N LEU A 140 -85.60 -48.67 81.37
CA LEU A 140 -86.23 -48.35 82.66
C LEU A 140 -87.35 -49.38 82.93
N PRO A 141 -87.57 -49.82 84.19
CA PRO A 141 -88.72 -50.64 84.54
C PRO A 141 -90.03 -49.83 84.43
N PRO A 142 -91.18 -50.50 84.24
CA PRO A 142 -92.46 -49.84 83.99
C PRO A 142 -93.02 -49.26 85.30
N ASN A 143 -92.95 -47.93 85.43
CA ASN A 143 -93.69 -47.21 86.46
C ASN A 143 -95.16 -47.18 86.02
N LEU A 144 -95.97 -48.08 86.58
CA LEU A 144 -97.41 -47.91 86.69
C LEU A 144 -97.70 -46.56 87.37
N TRP A 145 -98.82 -45.92 87.04
CA TRP A 145 -99.31 -44.60 87.50
C TRP A 145 -98.88 -43.39 86.65
N VAL A 146 -99.45 -43.25 85.44
CA VAL A 146 -99.56 -41.97 84.73
C VAL A 146 -100.98 -41.79 84.17
N PRO A 147 -101.70 -40.68 84.47
CA PRO A 147 -103.06 -40.44 83.98
C PRO A 147 -103.12 -40.18 82.44
N ARG A 148 -104.14 -40.73 81.77
CA ARG A 148 -104.38 -40.72 80.29
C ARG A 148 -104.29 -39.35 79.57
N LYS A 149 -104.25 -38.21 80.28
CA LYS A 149 -104.23 -36.85 79.69
C LYS A 149 -102.85 -36.32 79.27
N ARG A 150 -101.71 -36.87 79.77
CA ARG A 150 -100.35 -36.38 79.42
C ARG A 150 -99.69 -37.05 78.20
N LEU A 151 -100.16 -38.23 77.77
CA LEU A 151 -99.62 -38.93 76.59
C LEU A 151 -100.01 -38.26 75.26
N ALA A 152 -101.20 -37.64 75.20
CA ALA A 152 -101.66 -36.92 74.01
C ALA A 152 -100.83 -35.64 73.74
N ALA A 153 -100.44 -34.90 74.79
CA ALA A 153 -99.61 -33.70 74.68
C ALA A 153 -98.16 -34.04 74.25
N ALA A 154 -97.61 -35.15 74.75
CA ALA A 154 -96.28 -35.63 74.33
C ALA A 154 -96.28 -36.15 72.87
N ALA A 155 -97.38 -36.75 72.41
CA ALA A 155 -97.54 -37.16 71.02
C ALA A 155 -97.62 -35.94 70.07
N ALA A 156 -98.40 -34.90 70.44
CA ALA A 156 -98.50 -33.66 69.68
C ALA A 156 -97.16 -32.91 69.57
N TYR A 157 -96.37 -32.89 70.64
CA TYR A 157 -95.03 -32.28 70.63
C TYR A 157 -94.05 -33.06 69.74
N ARG A 158 -94.09 -34.40 69.74
CA ARG A 158 -93.27 -35.23 68.85
C ARG A 158 -93.62 -35.01 67.37
N THR A 159 -94.90 -34.86 67.04
CA THR A 159 -95.31 -34.54 65.67
C THR A 159 -94.82 -33.15 65.23
N GLN A 160 -94.82 -32.16 66.13
CA GLN A 160 -94.30 -30.83 65.83
C GLN A 160 -92.77 -30.83 65.63
N LEU A 161 -92.02 -31.60 66.44
CA LEU A 161 -90.58 -31.75 66.28
C LEU A 161 -90.21 -32.45 64.97
N ALA A 162 -90.96 -33.50 64.60
CA ALA A 162 -90.80 -34.19 63.33
C ALA A 162 -91.05 -33.26 62.14
N GLN A 163 -92.07 -32.40 62.21
CA GLN A 163 -92.32 -31.37 61.20
C GLN A 163 -91.14 -30.39 61.07
N GLN A 164 -90.59 -29.91 62.18
CA GLN A 164 -89.40 -29.03 62.15
C GLN A 164 -88.15 -29.72 61.57
N GLU A 165 -87.92 -30.99 61.89
CA GLU A 165 -86.81 -31.77 61.32
C GLU A 165 -86.98 -31.95 59.80
N THR A 166 -88.20 -32.26 59.34
CA THR A 166 -88.47 -32.37 57.90
C THR A 166 -88.29 -31.04 57.17
N GLU A 167 -88.68 -29.91 57.77
CA GLU A 167 -88.47 -28.59 57.18
C GLU A 167 -86.98 -28.21 57.12
N LYS A 168 -86.21 -28.53 58.17
CA LYS A 168 -84.75 -28.33 58.20
C LYS A 168 -84.05 -29.17 57.14
N GLN A 169 -84.45 -30.42 56.97
CA GLN A 169 -83.93 -31.28 55.90
C GLN A 169 -84.29 -30.74 54.51
N ARG A 170 -85.52 -30.21 54.35
CA ARG A 170 -85.94 -29.56 53.10
C ARG A 170 -85.06 -28.34 52.77
N LYS A 171 -84.79 -27.48 53.76
CA LYS A 171 -83.91 -26.31 53.58
C LYS A 171 -82.48 -26.73 53.20
N ARG A 172 -81.90 -27.71 53.88
CA ARG A 172 -80.57 -28.24 53.54
C ARG A 172 -80.50 -28.83 52.13
N ARG A 173 -81.52 -29.56 51.69
CA ARG A 173 -81.61 -30.07 50.31
C ARG A 173 -81.74 -28.95 49.29
N ALA A 174 -82.48 -27.88 49.61
CA ALA A 174 -82.59 -26.71 48.74
C ALA A 174 -81.25 -25.95 48.64
N GLU A 175 -80.54 -25.76 49.76
CA GLU A 175 -79.20 -25.16 49.81
C GLU A 175 -78.15 -26.01 49.07
N GLN A 176 -78.23 -27.33 49.18
CA GLN A 176 -77.37 -28.23 48.41
C GLN A 176 -77.66 -28.13 46.92
N ALA A 177 -78.94 -28.10 46.53
CA ALA A 177 -79.33 -27.94 45.13
C ALA A 177 -78.84 -26.61 44.53
N THR A 178 -78.89 -25.51 45.29
CA THR A 178 -78.34 -24.23 44.83
C THR A 178 -76.81 -24.29 44.74
N ALA A 179 -76.12 -24.85 45.74
CA ALA A 179 -74.66 -25.05 45.68
C ALA A 179 -74.24 -25.88 44.45
N ASP A 180 -74.97 -26.95 44.14
CA ASP A 180 -74.72 -27.80 42.97
C ASP A 180 -74.98 -27.06 41.64
N THR A 181 -75.92 -26.12 41.61
CA THR A 181 -76.12 -25.26 40.42
C THR A 181 -74.98 -24.26 40.24
N PHE A 182 -74.49 -23.65 41.33
CA PHE A 182 -73.33 -22.75 41.27
C PHE A 182 -72.05 -23.49 40.87
N ALA A 183 -71.83 -24.69 41.41
CA ALA A 183 -70.68 -25.53 41.04
C ALA A 183 -70.68 -25.86 39.54
N ARG A 184 -71.84 -26.26 38.99
CA ARG A 184 -71.99 -26.52 37.55
C ARG A 184 -71.79 -25.26 36.70
N ALA A 185 -72.34 -24.12 37.11
CA ALA A 185 -72.14 -22.85 36.41
C ALA A 185 -70.64 -22.46 36.39
N GLN A 186 -69.94 -22.61 37.52
CA GLN A 186 -68.51 -22.33 37.62
C GLN A 186 -67.68 -23.26 36.72
N GLU A 187 -68.01 -24.55 36.67
CA GLU A 187 -67.36 -25.51 35.78
C GLU A 187 -67.54 -25.11 34.30
N THR A 188 -68.76 -24.76 33.89
CA THR A 188 -69.01 -24.30 32.51
C THR A 188 -68.23 -23.03 32.17
N GLN A 189 -68.12 -22.08 33.10
CA GLN A 189 -67.34 -20.86 32.90
C GLN A 189 -65.84 -21.15 32.79
N GLN A 190 -65.31 -22.08 33.59
CA GLN A 190 -63.91 -22.49 33.49
C GLN A 190 -63.61 -23.20 32.18
N LEU A 191 -64.54 -24.02 31.67
CA LEU A 191 -64.40 -24.68 30.37
C LEU A 191 -64.35 -23.65 29.24
N GLN A 192 -65.29 -22.69 29.21
CA GLN A 192 -65.31 -21.61 28.23
C GLN A 192 -64.02 -20.80 28.24
N TRP A 193 -63.53 -20.43 29.43
CA TRP A 193 -62.27 -19.70 29.57
C TRP A 193 -61.07 -20.51 29.04
N ARG A 194 -61.01 -21.82 29.31
CA ARG A 194 -59.95 -22.71 28.77
C ARG A 194 -60.03 -22.84 27.25
N GLU A 195 -61.22 -22.87 26.68
CA GLU A 195 -61.40 -22.90 25.22
C GLU A 195 -60.96 -21.60 24.55
N GLU A 196 -61.30 -20.45 25.14
CA GLU A 196 -60.85 -19.13 24.68
C GLU A 196 -59.32 -19.00 24.73
N GLU A 197 -58.67 -19.43 25.82
CA GLU A 197 -57.21 -19.40 25.93
C GLU A 197 -56.55 -20.33 24.90
N LYS A 198 -57.10 -21.53 24.67
CA LYS A 198 -56.64 -22.42 23.60
C LYS A 198 -56.80 -21.78 22.22
N ALA A 199 -57.91 -21.08 21.96
CA ALA A 199 -58.15 -20.38 20.70
C ALA A 199 -57.14 -19.23 20.49
N LYS A 200 -56.89 -18.41 21.54
CA LYS A 200 -55.86 -17.37 21.51
C LYS A 200 -54.47 -17.95 21.28
N GLN A 201 -54.14 -19.07 21.92
CA GLN A 201 -52.85 -19.74 21.75
C GLN A 201 -52.66 -20.25 20.32
N ARG A 202 -53.68 -20.88 19.73
CA ARG A 202 -53.67 -21.30 18.32
C ARG A 202 -53.50 -20.12 17.38
N HIS A 203 -54.25 -19.04 17.58
CA HIS A 203 -54.11 -17.83 16.77
C HIS A 203 -52.69 -17.24 16.82
N ARG A 204 -52.05 -17.22 18.00
CA ARG A 204 -50.65 -16.81 18.13
C ARG A 204 -49.70 -17.76 17.37
N GLN A 205 -49.92 -19.07 17.43
CA GLN A 205 -49.13 -20.05 16.68
C GLN A 205 -49.27 -19.85 15.16
N ASP A 206 -50.48 -19.61 14.67
CA ASP A 206 -50.75 -19.36 13.25
C ASP A 206 -50.08 -18.08 12.75
N LEU A 207 -50.10 -17.01 13.56
CA LEU A 207 -49.40 -15.76 13.24
C LEU A 207 -47.88 -15.97 13.14
N VAL A 208 -47.28 -16.70 14.08
CA VAL A 208 -45.86 -17.03 14.06
C VAL A 208 -45.51 -17.90 12.84
N ALA A 209 -46.36 -18.88 12.50
CA ALA A 209 -46.17 -19.72 11.33
C ALA A 209 -46.23 -18.92 10.02
N LEU A 210 -47.19 -17.99 9.90
CA LEU A 210 -47.32 -17.10 8.74
C LEU A 210 -46.11 -16.17 8.61
N GLU A 211 -45.62 -15.63 9.72
CA GLU A 211 -44.42 -14.80 9.72
C GLU A 211 -43.18 -15.60 9.32
N ALA A 212 -43.01 -16.82 9.85
CA ALA A 212 -41.93 -17.73 9.46
C ALA A 212 -41.97 -18.03 7.95
N GLN A 213 -43.15 -18.25 7.37
CA GLN A 213 -43.31 -18.47 5.94
C GLN A 213 -42.89 -17.25 5.11
N ARG A 214 -43.24 -16.03 5.56
CA ARG A 214 -42.81 -14.78 4.90
C ARG A 214 -41.30 -14.62 4.94
N TRP A 215 -40.67 -14.90 6.09
CA TRP A 215 -39.21 -14.88 6.22
C TRP A 215 -38.54 -15.88 5.29
N GLN A 216 -39.06 -17.11 5.18
CA GLN A 216 -38.54 -18.11 4.25
C GLN A 216 -38.64 -17.65 2.79
N GLN A 217 -39.77 -17.05 2.39
CA GLN A 217 -39.94 -16.51 1.04
C GLN A 217 -38.98 -15.36 0.77
N ALA A 218 -38.82 -14.43 1.72
CA ALA A 218 -37.87 -13.33 1.60
C ALA A 218 -36.41 -13.83 1.48
N LEU A 219 -36.05 -14.87 2.25
CA LEU A 219 -34.73 -15.49 2.19
C LEU A 219 -34.47 -16.12 0.82
N ARG A 220 -35.46 -16.84 0.26
CA ARG A 220 -35.37 -17.43 -1.09
C ARG A 220 -35.22 -16.36 -2.16
N ALA A 221 -36.04 -15.31 -2.13
CA ALA A 221 -35.95 -14.19 -3.06
C ALA A 221 -34.58 -13.49 -2.97
N HIS A 222 -34.04 -13.32 -1.77
CA HIS A 222 -32.70 -12.76 -1.58
C HIS A 222 -31.61 -13.67 -2.15
N ALA A 223 -31.72 -14.99 -1.93
CA ALA A 223 -30.77 -15.96 -2.48
C ALA A 223 -30.80 -15.97 -4.02
N GLU A 224 -31.97 -15.89 -4.64
CA GLU A 224 -32.12 -15.78 -6.10
C GLU A 224 -31.57 -14.45 -6.65
N ALA A 225 -31.83 -13.34 -5.95
CA ALA A 225 -31.26 -12.04 -6.30
C ALA A 225 -29.73 -12.04 -6.22
N GLN A 226 -29.16 -12.71 -5.22
CA GLN A 226 -27.71 -12.88 -5.12
C GLN A 226 -27.13 -13.73 -6.25
N ARG A 227 -27.79 -14.85 -6.60
CA ARG A 227 -27.37 -15.70 -7.73
C ARG A 227 -27.37 -14.93 -9.05
N THR A 228 -28.46 -14.25 -9.37
CA THR A 228 -28.57 -13.46 -10.61
C THR A 228 -27.56 -12.29 -10.66
N ALA A 229 -27.31 -11.63 -9.52
CA ALA A 229 -26.26 -10.61 -9.43
C ALA A 229 -24.86 -11.20 -9.65
N GLN A 230 -24.59 -12.41 -9.13
CA GLN A 230 -23.34 -13.12 -9.32
C GLN A 230 -23.15 -13.54 -10.78
N GLU A 231 -24.15 -14.14 -11.42
CA GLU A 231 -24.11 -14.52 -12.84
C GLU A 231 -23.86 -13.30 -13.75
N LYS A 232 -24.52 -12.17 -13.46
CA LYS A 232 -24.29 -10.92 -14.19
C LYS A 232 -22.87 -10.39 -14.00
N LYS A 233 -22.32 -10.50 -12.79
CA LYS A 233 -20.94 -10.14 -12.48
C LYS A 233 -19.96 -11.02 -13.26
N GLU A 234 -20.13 -12.34 -13.21
CA GLU A 234 -19.28 -13.30 -13.93
C GLU A 234 -19.33 -13.08 -15.45
N ARG A 235 -20.51 -12.78 -16.00
CA ARG A 235 -20.66 -12.43 -17.42
C ARG A 235 -19.87 -11.17 -17.78
N ASN A 236 -19.97 -10.11 -16.96
CA ASN A 236 -19.24 -8.87 -17.19
C ASN A 236 -17.72 -9.07 -17.06
N GLU A 237 -17.28 -9.90 -16.10
CA GLU A 237 -15.87 -10.24 -15.93
C GLU A 237 -15.34 -11.03 -17.14
N ARG A 238 -16.10 -11.99 -17.68
CA ARG A 238 -15.73 -12.71 -18.91
C ARG A 238 -15.57 -11.77 -20.10
N ILE A 239 -16.52 -10.86 -20.32
CA ILE A 239 -16.44 -9.87 -21.40
C ILE A 239 -15.22 -8.96 -21.22
N ALA A 240 -14.91 -8.55 -19.99
CA ALA A 240 -13.72 -7.74 -19.72
C ALA A 240 -12.44 -8.52 -20.02
N LEU A 241 -12.34 -9.79 -19.59
CA LEU A 241 -11.20 -10.65 -19.83
C LEU A 241 -10.97 -10.89 -21.33
N GLU A 242 -12.02 -11.15 -22.11
CA GLU A 242 -11.93 -11.29 -23.57
C GLU A 242 -11.39 -10.02 -24.23
N ARG A 243 -11.86 -8.83 -23.81
CA ARG A 243 -11.32 -7.55 -24.31
C ARG A 243 -9.84 -7.38 -23.98
N TYR A 244 -9.43 -7.74 -22.76
CA TYR A 244 -8.01 -7.67 -22.37
C TYR A 244 -7.16 -8.66 -23.17
N GLN A 245 -7.65 -9.87 -23.43
CA GLN A 245 -6.95 -10.86 -24.26
C GLN A 245 -6.75 -10.34 -25.68
N LEU A 246 -7.78 -9.74 -26.29
CA LEU A 246 -7.67 -9.12 -27.62
C LEU A 246 -6.61 -8.02 -27.67
N LEU A 247 -6.57 -7.14 -26.66
CA LEU A 247 -5.55 -6.08 -26.58
C LEU A 247 -4.13 -6.65 -26.43
N ILE A 248 -3.97 -7.71 -25.63
CA ILE A 248 -2.68 -8.38 -25.44
C ILE A 248 -2.21 -9.04 -26.75
N GLU A 249 -3.10 -9.71 -27.48
CA GLU A 249 -2.79 -10.31 -28.78
C GLU A 249 -2.43 -9.24 -29.82
N GLU A 250 -3.14 -8.12 -29.84
CA GLU A 250 -2.80 -7.00 -30.72
C GLU A 250 -1.42 -6.40 -30.40
N ASP A 251 -1.09 -6.20 -29.12
CA ASP A 251 0.22 -5.70 -28.71
C ASP A 251 1.35 -6.70 -29.03
N LYS A 252 1.11 -8.01 -28.86
CA LYS A 252 2.03 -9.06 -29.32
C LYS A 252 2.27 -8.97 -30.83
N ARG A 253 1.20 -8.78 -31.62
CA ARG A 253 1.31 -8.65 -33.08
C ARG A 253 2.15 -7.42 -33.46
N ARG A 254 1.87 -6.25 -32.87
CA ARG A 254 2.64 -5.02 -33.09
C ARG A 254 4.12 -5.18 -32.71
N LYS A 255 4.41 -5.87 -31.61
CA LYS A 255 5.79 -6.18 -31.19
C LYS A 255 6.48 -7.14 -32.17
N ALA A 256 5.77 -8.12 -32.72
CA ALA A 256 6.31 -9.04 -33.72
C ALA A 256 6.60 -8.30 -35.05
N GLU A 257 5.71 -7.43 -35.49
CA GLU A 257 5.88 -6.57 -36.68
C GLU A 257 7.11 -5.65 -36.53
N ARG A 258 7.26 -4.97 -35.38
CA ARG A 258 8.45 -4.15 -35.09
C ARG A 258 9.74 -4.97 -35.11
N LYS A 259 9.75 -6.13 -34.44
CA LYS A 259 10.92 -7.03 -34.45
C LYS A 259 11.25 -7.53 -35.86
N ALA A 260 10.26 -7.74 -36.71
CA ALA A 260 10.48 -8.12 -38.11
C ALA A 260 11.07 -6.96 -38.93
N ALA A 261 10.57 -5.74 -38.73
CA ALA A 261 11.11 -4.53 -39.36
C ALA A 261 12.57 -4.28 -38.95
N ASP A 262 12.88 -4.34 -37.65
CA ASP A 262 14.25 -4.17 -37.14
C ASP A 262 15.20 -5.22 -37.72
N LYS A 263 14.74 -6.48 -37.83
CA LYS A 263 15.53 -7.55 -38.47
C LYS A 263 15.80 -7.27 -39.95
N ALA A 264 14.80 -6.76 -40.69
CA ALA A 264 14.97 -6.39 -42.09
C ALA A 264 15.96 -5.23 -42.24
N GLU A 265 15.90 -4.22 -41.38
CA GLU A 265 16.84 -3.10 -41.37
C GLU A 265 18.28 -3.57 -41.09
N VAL A 266 18.48 -4.45 -40.10
CA VAL A 266 19.80 -5.03 -39.81
C VAL A 266 20.36 -5.79 -41.01
N VAL A 267 19.52 -6.51 -41.77
CA VAL A 267 19.95 -7.19 -43.00
C VAL A 267 20.39 -6.17 -44.06
N LEU A 268 19.65 -5.09 -44.26
CA LEU A 268 20.01 -4.02 -45.19
C LEU A 268 21.35 -3.35 -44.80
N VAL A 269 21.54 -3.04 -43.51
CA VAL A 269 22.78 -2.46 -42.99
C VAL A 269 23.97 -3.42 -43.19
N LYS A 270 23.77 -4.72 -42.96
CA LYS A 270 24.81 -5.73 -43.24
C LYS A 270 25.19 -5.77 -44.71
N GLN A 271 24.21 -5.71 -45.62
CA GLN A 271 24.49 -5.66 -47.06
C GLN A 271 25.22 -4.38 -47.45
N ALA A 272 24.84 -3.22 -46.90
CA ALA A 272 25.52 -1.95 -47.14
C ALA A 272 26.98 -1.98 -46.63
N ASN A 273 27.20 -2.50 -45.43
CA ASN A 273 28.54 -2.64 -44.86
C ASN A 273 29.42 -3.60 -45.68
N ALA A 274 28.85 -4.71 -46.19
CA ALA A 274 29.57 -5.63 -47.06
C ALA A 274 30.01 -4.94 -48.37
N ARG A 275 29.11 -4.19 -49.02
CA ARG A 275 29.44 -3.40 -50.21
C ARG A 275 30.54 -2.38 -49.94
N GLN A 276 30.48 -1.70 -48.79
CA GLN A 276 31.50 -0.74 -48.40
C GLN A 276 32.87 -1.42 -48.16
N LEU A 277 32.88 -2.64 -47.61
CA LEU A 277 34.10 -3.43 -47.46
C LEU A 277 34.68 -3.86 -48.80
N GLU A 278 33.83 -4.26 -49.75
CA GLU A 278 34.21 -4.61 -51.13
C GLU A 278 34.90 -3.44 -51.83
N LEU A 279 34.27 -2.25 -51.77
CA LEU A 279 34.82 -1.02 -52.32
C LEU A 279 36.19 -0.70 -51.72
N LYS A 280 36.34 -0.79 -50.40
CA LYS A 280 37.64 -0.57 -49.74
C LYS A 280 38.71 -1.56 -50.19
N ARG A 281 38.35 -2.83 -50.38
CA ARG A 281 39.28 -3.85 -50.91
C ARG A 281 39.73 -3.51 -52.33
N GLN A 282 38.80 -3.09 -53.18
CA GLN A 282 39.13 -2.66 -54.55
C GLN A 282 40.04 -1.42 -54.55
N THR A 283 39.79 -0.44 -53.68
CA THR A 283 40.67 0.73 -53.55
C THR A 283 42.08 0.32 -53.12
N ILE A 284 42.22 -0.54 -52.11
CA ILE A 284 43.53 -1.04 -51.64
C ILE A 284 44.25 -1.79 -52.76
N LEU A 285 43.56 -2.64 -53.52
CA LEU A 285 44.16 -3.35 -54.65
C LEU A 285 44.65 -2.37 -55.74
N CYS A 286 43.88 -1.32 -56.02
CA CYS A 286 44.27 -0.29 -56.99
C CYS A 286 45.49 0.50 -56.50
N GLU A 287 45.57 0.83 -55.21
CA GLU A 287 46.73 1.48 -54.60
C GLU A 287 47.97 0.57 -54.66
N GLN A 288 47.82 -0.72 -54.36
CA GLN A 288 48.92 -1.69 -54.48
C GLN A 288 49.43 -1.83 -55.92
N GLN A 289 48.53 -1.84 -56.91
CA GLN A 289 48.92 -1.87 -58.33
C GLN A 289 49.69 -0.61 -58.71
N ALA A 290 49.23 0.57 -58.27
CA ALA A 290 49.93 1.82 -58.50
C ALA A 290 51.33 1.85 -57.86
N ASP A 291 51.48 1.30 -56.66
CA ASP A 291 52.77 1.18 -55.97
C ASP A 291 53.74 0.24 -56.71
N VAL A 292 53.24 -0.89 -57.24
CA VAL A 292 54.04 -1.81 -58.05
C VAL A 292 54.48 -1.16 -59.37
N GLU A 293 53.60 -0.40 -60.03
CA GLU A 293 53.96 0.35 -61.23
C GLU A 293 55.00 1.43 -60.91
N LEU A 294 54.86 2.11 -59.79
CA LEU A 294 55.82 3.08 -59.31
C LEU A 294 57.19 2.42 -59.04
N GLN A 295 57.22 1.27 -58.38
CA GLN A 295 58.44 0.48 -58.17
C GLN A 295 59.12 0.10 -59.49
N LYS A 296 58.37 -0.43 -60.46
CA LYS A 296 58.92 -0.75 -61.80
C LYS A 296 59.47 0.48 -62.51
N ALA A 297 58.81 1.62 -62.40
CA ALA A 297 59.29 2.88 -62.96
C ALA A 297 60.60 3.34 -62.27
N TYR A 298 60.71 3.16 -60.96
CA TYR A 298 61.94 3.40 -60.20
C TYR A 298 63.07 2.46 -60.60
N GLU A 299 62.81 1.15 -60.68
CA GLU A 299 63.79 0.15 -61.12
C GLU A 299 64.29 0.44 -62.54
N LYS A 300 63.39 0.80 -63.46
CA LYS A 300 63.78 1.20 -64.82
C LYS A 300 64.67 2.43 -64.83
N LYS A 301 64.35 3.45 -64.01
CA LYS A 301 65.20 4.63 -63.85
C LYS A 301 66.56 4.27 -63.25
N LEU A 302 66.60 3.40 -62.24
CA LEU A 302 67.83 2.96 -61.61
C LEU A 302 68.69 2.17 -62.62
N GLY A 303 68.10 1.25 -63.38
CA GLY A 303 68.79 0.51 -64.43
C GLY A 303 69.30 1.41 -65.55
N MET A 304 68.55 2.44 -65.95
CA MET A 304 69.04 3.47 -66.88
C MET A 304 70.23 4.25 -66.29
N GLN A 305 70.18 4.61 -65.00
CA GLN A 305 71.28 5.29 -64.32
C GLN A 305 72.50 4.37 -64.20
N GLU A 306 72.33 3.08 -63.91
CA GLU A 306 73.41 2.10 -63.87
C GLU A 306 74.01 1.84 -65.24
N ALA A 307 73.19 1.73 -66.29
CA ALA A 307 73.66 1.60 -67.67
C ALA A 307 74.40 2.86 -68.13
N ALA A 308 73.91 4.05 -67.78
CA ALA A 308 74.62 5.30 -68.02
C ALA A 308 75.93 5.35 -67.24
N ARG A 309 75.95 4.91 -65.97
CA ARG A 309 77.17 4.82 -65.15
C ARG A 309 78.17 3.82 -65.73
N GLN A 310 77.70 2.68 -66.25
CA GLN A 310 78.54 1.66 -66.91
C GLN A 310 79.06 2.16 -68.26
N ALA A 311 78.25 2.87 -69.03
CA ALA A 311 78.69 3.52 -70.27
C ALA A 311 79.71 4.63 -69.99
N GLU A 312 79.49 5.45 -68.96
CA GLU A 312 80.47 6.42 -68.48
C GLU A 312 81.75 5.74 -68.02
N LEU A 313 81.67 4.66 -67.24
CA LEU A 313 82.83 3.87 -66.81
C LEU A 313 83.56 3.23 -68.00
N ALA A 314 82.85 2.75 -69.01
CA ALA A 314 83.42 2.19 -70.24
C ALA A 314 84.07 3.28 -71.10
N VAL A 315 83.46 4.46 -71.21
CA VAL A 315 84.05 5.65 -71.83
C VAL A 315 85.25 6.14 -71.03
N ILE A 316 85.21 6.07 -69.70
CA ILE A 316 86.34 6.39 -68.83
C ILE A 316 87.44 5.34 -69.00
N LEU A 317 87.16 4.04 -69.11
CA LEU A 317 88.14 2.99 -69.36
C LEU A 317 88.75 3.09 -70.77
N ALA A 318 87.95 3.44 -71.78
CA ALA A 318 88.44 3.75 -73.13
C ALA A 318 89.31 5.02 -73.10
N LYS A 319 88.86 6.08 -72.43
CA LYS A 319 89.66 7.29 -72.19
C LYS A 319 90.88 7.02 -71.31
N GLN A 320 90.86 6.05 -70.39
CA GLN A 320 92.00 5.63 -69.56
C GLN A 320 92.98 4.80 -70.39
N SER A 321 92.55 3.94 -71.30
CA SER A 321 93.46 3.28 -72.26
C SER A 321 94.13 4.30 -73.22
N GLN A 322 93.45 5.42 -73.49
CA GLN A 322 93.96 6.53 -74.31
C GLN A 322 94.78 7.55 -73.49
N LYS A 323 94.45 7.74 -72.20
CA LYS A 323 95.18 8.58 -71.21
C LYS A 323 96.37 7.84 -70.58
N VAL A 324 96.40 6.52 -70.49
CA VAL A 324 97.62 5.76 -70.15
C VAL A 324 98.68 5.94 -71.24
N LYS A 325 98.27 6.35 -72.45
CA LYS A 325 99.16 6.77 -73.55
C LYS A 325 99.41 8.30 -73.62
N LEU A 326 98.70 9.15 -72.87
CA LEU A 326 98.79 10.62 -73.02
C LEU A 326 98.70 11.47 -71.71
N ALA A 327 98.50 10.86 -70.56
CA ALA A 327 98.31 11.53 -69.27
C ALA A 327 99.41 11.11 -68.29
N LEU A 328 100.65 11.36 -68.73
CA LEU A 328 101.77 11.66 -67.85
C LEU A 328 101.80 13.15 -67.46
N LEU A 329 100.67 13.87 -67.50
CA LEU A 329 100.58 15.23 -66.97
C LEU A 329 99.16 15.58 -66.49
N ASN A 330 99.11 16.02 -65.24
CA ASN A 330 98.04 16.74 -64.54
C ASN A 330 96.87 15.94 -63.93
N VAL A 331 97.18 15.24 -62.84
CA VAL A 331 96.20 14.80 -61.83
C VAL A 331 95.83 16.01 -60.96
N LYS A 332 94.56 16.41 -60.95
CA LYS A 332 94.04 17.40 -59.98
C LYS A 332 94.13 16.84 -58.56
N SER A 333 94.58 17.65 -57.61
CA SER A 333 94.80 17.20 -56.23
C SER A 333 93.49 16.78 -55.55
N ALA A 334 93.59 15.82 -54.62
CA ALA A 334 92.45 15.21 -53.93
C ALA A 334 91.55 16.24 -53.21
N ASP A 335 92.10 17.39 -52.83
CA ASP A 335 91.39 18.46 -52.13
C ASP A 335 90.40 19.22 -53.01
N GLU A 336 90.65 19.32 -54.32
CA GLU A 336 89.77 20.04 -55.25
C GLU A 336 88.51 19.22 -55.56
N LYS A 337 88.67 17.90 -55.64
CA LYS A 337 87.57 16.94 -55.84
C LYS A 337 86.68 16.80 -54.59
N ALA A 338 87.28 16.85 -53.40
CA ALA A 338 86.54 16.82 -52.14
C ALA A 338 85.61 18.04 -52.00
N ARG A 339 86.04 19.23 -52.44
CA ARG A 339 85.20 20.46 -52.41
C ARG A 339 84.02 20.40 -53.37
N GLU A 340 84.20 19.83 -54.56
CA GLU A 340 83.10 19.66 -55.52
C GLU A 340 82.05 18.65 -55.02
N ASP A 341 82.48 17.57 -54.39
CA ASP A 341 81.57 16.58 -53.79
C ASP A 341 80.83 17.15 -52.56
N GLU A 342 81.48 17.99 -51.74
CA GLU A 342 80.82 18.76 -50.68
C GLU A 342 79.75 19.73 -51.24
N GLN A 343 80.06 20.44 -52.32
CA GLN A 343 79.10 21.34 -52.97
C GLN A 343 77.90 20.58 -53.53
N ARG A 344 78.11 19.41 -54.14
CA ARG A 344 77.01 18.57 -54.64
C ARG A 344 76.15 17.99 -53.50
N ALA A 345 76.78 17.56 -52.40
CA ALA A 345 76.07 17.07 -51.23
C ALA A 345 75.20 18.16 -50.58
N LEU A 346 75.69 19.41 -50.54
CA LEU A 346 74.93 20.55 -50.04
C LEU A 346 73.70 20.85 -50.91
N VAL A 347 73.83 20.81 -52.24
CA VAL A 347 72.70 21.03 -53.16
C VAL A 347 71.61 19.96 -52.96
N VAL A 348 71.99 18.70 -52.82
CA VAL A 348 71.04 17.61 -52.56
C VAL A 348 70.38 17.76 -51.19
N GLN A 349 71.13 18.12 -50.15
CA GLN A 349 70.55 18.37 -48.82
C GLN A 349 69.54 19.52 -48.83
N ILE A 350 69.83 20.60 -49.55
CA ILE A 350 68.91 21.75 -49.68
C ILE A 350 67.63 21.31 -50.40
N ALA A 351 67.75 20.53 -51.47
CA ALA A 351 66.59 20.03 -52.22
C ALA A 351 65.71 19.06 -51.40
N VAL A 352 66.32 18.21 -50.58
CA VAL A 352 65.59 17.30 -49.67
C VAL A 352 64.85 18.09 -48.60
N ARG A 353 65.50 19.06 -47.95
CA ARG A 353 64.86 19.93 -46.94
C ARG A 353 63.72 20.76 -47.54
N ALA A 354 63.85 21.23 -48.79
CA ALA A 354 62.79 21.94 -49.48
C ALA A 354 61.55 21.05 -49.72
N ARG A 355 61.75 19.80 -50.17
CA ARG A 355 60.65 18.82 -50.31
C ARG A 355 59.99 18.47 -48.98
N GLU A 356 60.78 18.29 -47.92
CA GLU A 356 60.25 18.03 -46.58
C GLU A 356 59.39 19.21 -46.07
N ALA A 357 59.81 20.44 -46.32
CA ALA A 357 59.05 21.64 -45.99
C ALA A 357 57.72 21.73 -46.76
N GLU A 358 57.70 21.45 -48.06
CA GLU A 358 56.48 21.42 -48.87
C GLU A 358 55.47 20.36 -48.37
N LEU A 359 55.98 19.19 -47.99
CA LEU A 359 55.16 18.08 -47.48
C LEU A 359 54.54 18.42 -46.12
N LEU A 360 55.28 19.14 -45.26
CA LEU A 360 54.75 19.67 -44.00
C LEU A 360 53.65 20.71 -44.23
N VAL A 361 53.83 21.63 -45.19
CA VAL A 361 52.81 22.63 -45.55
C VAL A 361 51.54 21.95 -46.10
N GLN A 362 51.67 20.93 -46.94
CA GLN A 362 50.52 20.15 -47.41
C GLN A 362 49.80 19.40 -46.28
N LYS A 363 50.54 18.79 -45.35
CA LYS A 363 49.96 18.12 -44.17
C LYS A 363 49.21 19.10 -43.28
N GLU A 364 49.76 20.29 -43.05
CA GLU A 364 49.06 21.36 -42.32
C GLU A 364 47.79 21.81 -43.03
N ARG A 365 47.84 21.99 -44.36
CA ARG A 365 46.66 22.37 -45.15
C ARG A 365 45.54 21.33 -45.05
N ARG A 366 45.86 20.04 -45.23
CA ARG A 366 44.89 18.94 -45.07
C ARG A 366 44.33 18.88 -43.65
N LYS A 367 45.14 19.12 -42.63
CA LYS A 367 44.70 19.18 -41.23
C LYS A 367 43.73 20.35 -40.99
N ARG A 368 44.00 21.53 -41.57
CA ARG A 368 43.10 22.70 -41.49
C ARG A 368 41.79 22.49 -42.24
N GLU A 369 41.83 21.85 -43.41
CA GLU A 369 40.63 21.50 -44.19
C GLU A 369 39.78 20.44 -43.46
N GLY A 370 40.41 19.41 -42.88
CA GLY A 370 39.73 18.42 -42.04
C GLY A 370 39.07 19.05 -40.80
N ALA A 371 39.76 19.98 -40.14
CA ALA A 371 39.19 20.71 -39.00
C ALA A 371 37.99 21.58 -39.41
N ARG A 372 38.03 22.24 -40.58
CA ARG A 372 36.90 23.04 -41.10
C ARG A 372 35.67 22.17 -41.38
N MET A 373 35.86 21.02 -42.03
CA MET A 373 34.77 20.07 -42.29
C MET A 373 34.13 19.56 -40.99
N GLN A 374 34.95 19.27 -39.98
CA GLN A 374 34.46 18.81 -38.68
C GLN A 374 33.65 19.90 -37.95
N VAL A 375 34.10 21.16 -38.01
CA VAL A 375 33.37 22.31 -37.45
C VAL A 375 32.05 22.55 -38.19
N GLN A 376 32.02 22.43 -39.51
CA GLN A 376 30.78 22.56 -40.30
C GLN A 376 29.78 21.45 -39.95
N ALA A 377 30.24 20.20 -39.88
CA ALA A 377 29.39 19.07 -39.48
C ALA A 377 28.81 19.25 -38.06
N LEU A 378 29.61 19.71 -37.11
CA LEU A 378 29.14 20.02 -35.75
C LEU A 378 28.12 21.16 -35.71
N THR A 379 28.29 22.16 -36.59
CA THR A 379 27.38 23.30 -36.67
C THR A 379 26.02 22.86 -37.23
N LEU A 380 26.03 22.01 -38.26
CA LEU A 380 24.83 21.46 -38.88
C LEU A 380 24.07 20.56 -37.89
N GLN A 381 24.79 19.69 -37.17
CA GLN A 381 24.20 18.87 -36.11
C GLN A 381 23.58 19.70 -34.97
N LYS A 382 24.20 20.84 -34.60
CA LYS A 382 23.62 21.76 -33.61
C LYS A 382 22.35 22.43 -34.11
N GLN A 383 22.29 22.79 -35.40
CA GLN A 383 21.10 23.37 -36.02
C GLN A 383 19.95 22.36 -36.09
N GLU A 384 20.21 21.12 -36.49
CA GLU A 384 19.21 20.03 -36.51
C GLU A 384 18.64 19.77 -35.11
N LYS A 385 19.51 19.65 -34.09
CA LYS A 385 19.06 19.48 -32.70
C LYS A 385 18.22 20.66 -32.21
N LYS A 386 18.56 21.89 -32.62
CA LYS A 386 17.77 23.08 -32.27
C LYS A 386 16.40 23.06 -32.96
N GLN A 387 16.33 22.63 -34.21
CA GLN A 387 15.06 22.48 -34.93
C GLN A 387 14.19 21.39 -34.31
N GLN A 388 14.75 20.21 -34.05
CA GLN A 388 14.03 19.11 -33.39
C GLN A 388 13.47 19.53 -32.03
N LYS A 389 14.26 20.25 -31.23
CA LYS A 389 13.80 20.79 -29.94
C LYS A 389 12.62 21.74 -30.12
N LEU A 390 12.67 22.64 -31.11
CA LEU A 390 11.59 23.58 -31.39
C LEU A 390 10.30 22.85 -31.82
N THR A 391 10.42 21.81 -32.65
CA THR A 391 9.27 21.01 -33.08
C THR A 391 8.62 20.28 -31.91
N LEU A 392 9.43 19.67 -31.04
CA LEU A 392 8.93 19.01 -29.82
C LEU A 392 8.26 20.01 -28.87
N GLU A 393 8.83 21.20 -28.69
CA GLU A 393 8.20 22.27 -27.87
C GLU A 393 6.85 22.71 -28.45
N GLN A 394 6.69 22.74 -29.79
CA GLN A 394 5.43 23.03 -30.45
C GLN A 394 4.41 21.90 -30.25
N GLU A 395 4.81 20.64 -30.39
CA GLU A 395 3.96 19.47 -30.15
C GLU A 395 3.50 19.40 -28.68
N GLU A 396 4.40 19.64 -27.73
CA GLU A 396 4.08 19.71 -26.30
C GLU A 396 3.11 20.86 -25.99
N ALA A 397 3.29 22.02 -26.63
CA ALA A 397 2.39 23.15 -26.46
C ALA A 397 0.98 22.87 -27.00
N VAL A 398 0.85 22.19 -28.15
CA VAL A 398 -0.43 21.75 -28.71
C VAL A 398 -1.11 20.77 -27.75
N TYR A 399 -0.37 19.76 -27.29
CA TYR A 399 -0.88 18.78 -26.34
C TYR A 399 -1.33 19.42 -25.01
N ALA A 400 -0.55 20.38 -24.49
CA ALA A 400 -0.91 21.11 -23.27
C ALA A 400 -2.18 21.95 -23.44
N CYS A 401 -2.40 22.52 -24.63
CA CYS A 401 -3.62 23.25 -24.95
C CYS A 401 -4.84 22.33 -25.02
N GLU A 402 -4.73 21.16 -25.66
CA GLU A 402 -5.79 20.15 -25.71
C GLU A 402 -6.15 19.65 -24.31
N PHE A 403 -5.15 19.28 -23.51
CA PHE A 403 -5.36 18.83 -22.14
C PHE A 403 -6.05 19.90 -21.27
N LYS A 404 -5.68 21.17 -21.45
CA LYS A 404 -6.30 22.28 -20.73
C LYS A 404 -7.77 22.46 -21.15
N ALA A 405 -8.09 22.28 -22.43
CA ALA A 405 -9.47 22.33 -22.92
C ALA A 405 -10.31 21.20 -22.31
N ASP A 406 -9.81 19.96 -22.33
CA ASP A 406 -10.49 18.80 -21.73
C ASP A 406 -10.73 18.98 -20.24
N PHE A 407 -9.74 19.50 -19.52
CA PHE A 407 -9.87 19.80 -18.10
C PHE A 407 -10.96 20.84 -17.83
N GLN A 408 -11.05 21.90 -18.65
CA GLN A 408 -12.11 22.91 -18.55
C GLN A 408 -13.49 22.31 -18.81
N THR A 409 -13.63 21.46 -19.83
CA THR A 409 -14.88 20.75 -20.12
C THR A 409 -15.30 19.85 -18.98
N TRP A 410 -14.37 19.07 -18.42
CA TRP A 410 -14.63 18.23 -17.26
C TRP A 410 -15.06 19.05 -16.04
N GLN A 411 -14.39 20.18 -15.77
CA GLN A 411 -14.72 21.07 -14.67
C GLN A 411 -16.13 21.66 -14.81
N GLN A 412 -16.53 22.05 -16.03
CA GLN A 412 -17.89 22.52 -16.30
C GLN A 412 -18.93 21.43 -16.04
N GLN A 413 -18.66 20.18 -16.45
CA GLN A 413 -19.55 19.05 -16.20
C GLN A 413 -19.67 18.72 -14.70
N ASP A 414 -18.58 18.81 -13.94
CA ASP A 414 -18.61 18.59 -12.49
C ASP A 414 -19.42 19.66 -11.76
N ILE A 415 -19.26 20.93 -12.14
CA ILE A 415 -20.07 22.03 -11.62
C ILE A 415 -21.55 21.82 -11.95
N ALA A 416 -21.88 21.43 -13.18
CA ALA A 416 -23.26 21.14 -13.59
C ALA A 416 -23.87 19.99 -12.79
N LYS A 417 -23.11 18.89 -12.56
CA LYS A 417 -23.55 17.78 -11.69
C LYS A 417 -23.79 18.24 -10.26
N LYS A 418 -22.90 19.04 -9.69
CA LYS A 418 -23.07 19.60 -8.34
C LYS A 418 -24.32 20.48 -8.23
N GLN A 419 -24.57 21.33 -9.23
CA GLN A 419 -25.78 22.14 -9.30
C GLN A 419 -27.04 21.26 -9.40
N GLN A 420 -27.01 20.18 -10.18
CA GLN A 420 -28.12 19.23 -10.30
C GLN A 420 -28.42 18.53 -8.95
N VAL A 421 -27.38 18.13 -8.22
CA VAL A 421 -27.53 17.54 -6.88
C VAL A 421 -28.10 18.56 -5.89
N GLN A 422 -27.61 19.81 -5.91
CA GLN A 422 -28.14 20.88 -5.08
C GLN A 422 -29.61 21.17 -5.39
N GLN A 423 -29.99 21.18 -6.66
CA GLN A 423 -31.38 21.36 -7.08
C GLN A 423 -32.26 20.21 -6.56
N ARG A 424 -31.83 18.96 -6.75
CA ARG A 424 -32.54 17.78 -6.22
C ARG A 424 -32.69 17.83 -4.70
N ASN A 425 -31.67 18.29 -3.97
CA ASN A 425 -31.74 18.44 -2.52
C ASN A 425 -32.72 19.55 -2.10
N ARG A 426 -32.78 20.67 -2.84
CA ARG A 426 -33.79 21.72 -2.61
C ARG A 426 -35.20 21.21 -2.85
N ASP A 427 -35.40 20.45 -3.92
CA ASP A 427 -36.70 19.87 -4.25
C ASP A 427 -37.13 18.83 -3.22
N PHE A 428 -36.19 18.00 -2.75
CA PHE A 428 -36.43 17.08 -1.63
C PHE A 428 -36.80 17.82 -0.34
N GLN A 429 -36.10 18.90 0.00
CA GLN A 429 -36.44 19.73 1.17
C GLN A 429 -37.84 20.35 1.06
N LYS A 430 -38.25 20.81 -0.13
CA LYS A 430 -39.62 21.30 -0.35
C LYS A 430 -40.65 20.21 -0.11
N LEU A 431 -40.40 19.01 -0.61
CA LEU A 431 -41.30 17.86 -0.47
C LEU A 431 -41.43 17.43 1.00
N VAL A 432 -40.32 17.41 1.74
CA VAL A 432 -40.34 17.15 3.19
C VAL A 432 -41.12 18.24 3.94
N ARG A 433 -40.93 19.52 3.61
CA ARG A 433 -41.70 20.61 4.24
C ARG A 433 -43.20 20.48 3.96
N GLN A 434 -43.57 20.14 2.72
CA GLN A 434 -44.95 19.90 2.35
C GLN A 434 -45.53 18.73 3.15
N GLN A 435 -44.81 17.62 3.26
CA GLN A 435 -45.21 16.48 4.07
C GLN A 435 -45.37 16.84 5.55
N MET A 436 -44.43 17.60 6.12
CA MET A 436 -44.51 18.09 7.50
C MET A 436 -45.72 19.00 7.72
N SER A 437 -46.05 19.88 6.75
CA SER A 437 -47.25 20.73 6.85
C SER A 437 -48.55 19.93 6.76
N GLN A 438 -48.59 18.90 5.93
CA GLN A 438 -49.73 17.97 5.84
C GLN A 438 -49.88 17.15 7.12
N ASP A 439 -48.76 16.67 7.69
CA ASP A 439 -48.75 15.97 8.97
C ASP A 439 -49.19 16.89 10.12
N ALA A 440 -48.79 18.16 10.11
CA ALA A 440 -49.21 19.15 11.10
C ALA A 440 -50.71 19.48 10.99
N ALA A 441 -51.24 19.63 9.77
CA ALA A 441 -52.67 19.82 9.54
C ALA A 441 -53.48 18.62 10.02
N ARG A 442 -53.06 17.40 9.65
CA ARG A 442 -53.68 16.17 10.15
C ARG A 442 -53.67 16.08 11.68
N LYS A 443 -52.54 16.41 12.33
CA LYS A 443 -52.43 16.41 13.80
C LYS A 443 -53.26 17.51 14.47
N ALA A 444 -53.65 18.56 13.76
CA ALA A 444 -54.56 19.57 14.29
C ALA A 444 -56.01 19.05 14.38
N ASP A 445 -56.37 18.13 13.48
CA ASP A 445 -57.69 17.48 13.43
C ASP A 445 -57.78 16.21 14.31
N GLU A 446 -56.64 15.74 14.85
CA GLU A 446 -56.50 14.58 15.73
C GLU A 446 -56.36 15.01 17.21
N ASP A 447 -56.98 14.28 18.14
CA ASP A 447 -56.86 14.56 19.58
C ASP A 447 -55.47 14.19 20.16
N LYS A 448 -55.27 14.39 21.47
CA LYS A 448 -54.00 14.06 22.18
C LYS A 448 -53.55 12.59 21.98
N TYR A 449 -54.46 11.69 21.62
CA TYR A 449 -54.21 10.28 21.40
C TYR A 449 -54.26 9.88 19.92
N GLY A 450 -54.35 10.84 19.00
CA GLY A 450 -54.33 10.60 17.56
C GLY A 450 -55.68 10.16 16.98
N MET A 451 -56.79 10.43 17.68
CA MET A 451 -58.14 10.04 17.23
C MET A 451 -58.83 11.24 16.58
N THR A 452 -59.36 11.06 15.37
CA THR A 452 -60.15 12.10 14.70
C THR A 452 -61.52 12.25 15.38
N LEU A 453 -62.16 13.42 15.26
CA LEU A 453 -63.47 13.68 15.89
C LEU A 453 -64.54 12.64 15.51
N VAL A 454 -64.53 12.21 14.25
CA VAL A 454 -65.46 11.19 13.72
C VAL A 454 -65.18 9.82 14.35
N GLU A 455 -63.92 9.45 14.51
CA GLU A 455 -63.52 8.19 15.15
C GLU A 455 -63.81 8.20 16.66
N ALA A 456 -63.73 9.35 17.31
CA ALA A 456 -64.10 9.52 18.72
C ALA A 456 -65.61 9.36 18.94
N GLU A 457 -66.44 9.87 18.02
CA GLU A 457 -67.89 9.67 18.04
C GLU A 457 -68.26 8.20 17.82
N LEU A 458 -67.66 7.55 16.83
CA LEU A 458 -67.88 6.12 16.55
C LEU A 458 -67.47 5.21 17.72
N ASN A 459 -66.41 5.58 18.46
CA ASN A 459 -65.89 4.79 19.59
C ASN A 459 -66.37 5.27 20.97
N ALA A 460 -67.30 6.24 21.03
CA ALA A 460 -67.72 6.88 22.27
C ALA A 460 -68.23 5.88 23.33
N ALA A 461 -68.96 4.84 22.91
CA ALA A 461 -69.50 3.80 23.80
C ALA A 461 -68.39 2.92 24.42
N LEU A 462 -67.33 2.62 23.67
CA LEU A 462 -66.16 1.87 24.15
C LEU A 462 -65.31 2.71 25.10
N LEU A 463 -65.14 4.00 24.80
CA LEU A 463 -64.36 4.93 25.62
C LEU A 463 -65.04 5.24 26.97
N GLN A 464 -66.38 5.33 26.98
CA GLN A 464 -67.17 5.42 28.22
C GLN A 464 -67.00 4.18 29.10
N LYS A 465 -66.99 2.97 28.49
CA LYS A 465 -66.78 1.71 29.20
C LYS A 465 -65.34 1.57 29.76
N ALA A 466 -64.37 2.20 29.11
CA ALA A 466 -62.97 2.25 29.52
C ALA A 466 -62.65 3.35 30.57
N GLY A 467 -63.66 4.10 31.05
CA GLY A 467 -63.51 5.09 32.12
C GLY A 467 -62.80 6.40 31.71
N LYS A 468 -62.59 6.63 30.41
CA LYS A 468 -62.06 7.90 29.89
C LYS A 468 -63.20 8.70 29.27
N ALA A 469 -63.88 9.52 30.07
CA ALA A 469 -64.86 10.47 29.55
C ALA A 469 -64.15 11.60 28.78
N PRO A 470 -64.62 12.00 27.59
CA PRO A 470 -64.17 13.23 26.97
C PRO A 470 -64.78 14.41 27.73
N ARG A 471 -63.94 15.29 28.28
CA ARG A 471 -64.39 16.60 28.77
C ARG A 471 -64.51 17.54 27.59
N GLY A 472 -65.70 18.08 27.39
CA GLY A 472 -65.91 19.34 26.67
C GLY A 472 -66.60 19.19 25.31
N LEU A 473 -67.92 19.04 25.34
CA LEU A 473 -68.79 19.51 24.26
C LEU A 473 -69.36 20.86 24.71
N GLY A 474 -68.92 21.93 24.05
CA GLY A 474 -69.45 23.27 24.18
C GLY A 474 -69.56 23.90 22.79
N SER A 475 -70.76 23.85 22.24
CA SER A 475 -71.40 24.82 21.33
C SER A 475 -70.70 25.27 20.02
N THR A 476 -71.34 24.86 18.91
CA THR A 476 -71.68 25.67 17.71
C THR A 476 -70.59 26.39 16.92
N ASP A 477 -70.30 25.91 15.70
CA ASP A 477 -70.66 26.66 14.48
C ASP A 477 -70.65 25.75 13.22
N PRO A 478 -71.64 25.86 12.30
CA PRO A 478 -71.74 25.03 11.10
C PRO A 478 -71.35 25.82 9.84
N ASN A 479 -70.25 25.48 9.18
CA ASN A 479 -70.06 25.64 7.72
C ASN A 479 -68.66 25.24 7.25
N ARG A 480 -68.54 24.12 6.51
CA ARG A 480 -68.00 24.09 5.13
C ARG A 480 -67.79 22.66 4.60
N TYR A 481 -68.78 22.21 3.83
CA TYR A 481 -68.70 21.75 2.44
C TYR A 481 -67.49 20.94 1.91
N LEU A 482 -67.88 19.78 1.33
CA LEU A 482 -67.44 19.13 0.07
C LEU A 482 -66.33 18.07 0.10
N SER A 483 -66.77 16.81 -0.08
CA SER A 483 -66.13 15.74 -0.86
C SER A 483 -66.01 16.12 -2.37
N PRO A 484 -65.35 15.36 -3.29
CA PRO A 484 -64.76 14.00 -3.22
C PRO A 484 -63.40 13.82 -3.97
N PHE A 485 -62.70 12.67 -3.81
CA PHE A 485 -62.15 11.81 -4.90
C PHE A 485 -61.06 10.80 -4.44
N SER A 486 -61.17 9.59 -5.01
CA SER A 486 -60.26 8.43 -4.94
C SER A 486 -58.79 8.69 -5.32
N ILE A 487 -57.86 7.88 -4.78
CA ILE A 487 -57.02 6.90 -5.52
C ILE A 487 -56.07 6.15 -4.56
N GLN A 488 -55.85 4.88 -4.91
CA GLN A 488 -55.06 3.77 -4.37
C GLN A 488 -53.66 3.99 -3.74
N PRO A 489 -53.11 2.94 -3.07
CA PRO A 489 -51.98 3.03 -2.15
C PRO A 489 -50.63 2.84 -2.85
N SER A 490 -49.58 3.52 -2.36
CA SER A 490 -48.20 3.19 -2.71
C SER A 490 -47.31 3.03 -1.47
N ALA A 491 -46.88 1.78 -1.31
CA ALA A 491 -45.74 1.24 -0.58
C ALA A 491 -44.88 2.22 0.24
N ARG A 492 -45.04 2.16 1.57
CA ARG A 492 -44.09 2.69 2.55
C ARG A 492 -42.88 1.75 2.61
N LYS A 493 -41.86 2.02 1.79
CA LYS A 493 -40.56 1.34 1.86
C LYS A 493 -39.84 1.82 3.13
N ARG A 494 -39.75 0.93 4.11
CA ARG A 494 -39.11 1.17 5.40
C ARG A 494 -37.61 1.41 5.18
N ILE A 495 -37.16 2.53 5.71
CA ILE A 495 -35.78 3.02 5.75
C ILE A 495 -34.92 1.98 6.50
N SER A 496 -33.96 1.38 5.80
CA SER A 496 -32.82 0.71 6.40
C SER A 496 -31.85 1.77 6.96
N PRO A 497 -31.13 1.49 8.05
CA PRO A 497 -30.15 2.42 8.60
C PRO A 497 -29.05 2.71 7.57
N MET A 498 -28.61 3.97 7.55
CA MET A 498 -27.54 4.54 6.72
C MET A 498 -26.43 3.52 6.41
N ALA A 499 -26.46 3.00 5.19
CA ALA A 499 -25.28 2.50 4.53
C ALA A 499 -24.29 3.67 4.42
N LEU A 500 -23.10 3.46 4.99
CA LEU A 500 -21.95 4.34 4.93
C LEU A 500 -21.69 4.73 3.46
N HIS A 501 -21.53 6.03 3.22
CA HIS A 501 -21.42 6.65 1.91
C HIS A 501 -20.39 5.96 0.99
N ASP A 502 -20.76 5.85 -0.28
CA ASP A 502 -20.04 5.29 -1.42
C ASP A 502 -18.51 5.47 -1.44
N GLY A 503 -17.79 4.34 -1.51
CA GLY A 503 -16.87 4.03 -2.61
C GLY A 503 -15.66 4.92 -2.93
N LEU A 504 -15.25 5.85 -2.06
CA LEU A 504 -13.95 6.53 -2.19
C LEU A 504 -12.87 5.82 -1.39
N VAL A 505 -11.67 5.71 -1.99
CA VAL A 505 -10.44 5.25 -1.32
C VAL A 505 -10.29 6.01 0.00
N ASN A 506 -10.10 5.27 1.10
CA ASN A 506 -9.78 5.88 2.39
C ASN A 506 -8.32 6.35 2.37
N TRP A 507 -8.08 7.49 1.71
CA TRP A 507 -6.74 8.08 1.54
C TRP A 507 -5.98 8.24 2.87
N PRO A 508 -6.60 8.69 3.98
CA PRO A 508 -5.93 8.72 5.28
C PRO A 508 -5.43 7.35 5.74
N LEU A 509 -6.26 6.30 5.61
CA LEU A 509 -5.85 4.94 5.96
C LEU A 509 -4.72 4.45 5.06
N LEU A 510 -4.82 4.68 3.75
CA LEU A 510 -3.81 4.27 2.78
C LEU A 510 -2.45 4.92 3.08
N PHE A 511 -2.41 6.26 3.16
CA PHE A 511 -1.17 6.98 3.45
C PHE A 511 -0.63 6.65 4.83
N GLY A 512 -1.50 6.50 5.84
CA GLY A 512 -1.12 6.05 7.17
C GLY A 512 -0.44 4.68 7.13
N CYS A 513 -1.03 3.70 6.44
CA CYS A 513 -0.47 2.35 6.31
C CYS A 513 0.85 2.34 5.51
N VAL A 514 0.95 3.12 4.43
CA VAL A 514 2.20 3.27 3.66
C VAL A 514 3.31 3.87 4.52
N LEU A 515 3.01 4.91 5.30
CA LEU A 515 3.98 5.53 6.21
C LEU A 515 4.35 4.62 7.38
N VAL A 516 3.42 3.81 7.90
CA VAL A 516 3.74 2.81 8.93
C VAL A 516 4.70 1.75 8.39
N GLY A 517 4.41 1.19 7.21
CA GLY A 517 5.23 0.13 6.62
C GLY A 517 6.59 0.59 6.10
N PHE A 518 6.64 1.72 5.38
CA PHE A 518 7.86 2.20 4.71
C PHE A 518 8.52 3.41 5.37
N GLY A 519 7.84 4.12 6.29
CA GLY A 519 8.33 5.36 6.88
C GLY A 519 9.66 5.20 7.61
N PRO A 520 9.80 4.26 8.56
CA PRO A 520 11.07 4.03 9.25
C PRO A 520 12.20 3.62 8.30
N LEU A 521 11.89 2.82 7.28
CA LEU A 521 12.85 2.43 6.26
C LEU A 521 13.31 3.62 5.40
N ALA A 522 12.38 4.46 4.96
CA ALA A 522 12.66 5.68 4.23
C ALA A 522 13.48 6.67 5.07
N ALA A 523 13.17 6.80 6.36
CA ALA A 523 13.94 7.62 7.29
C ALA A 523 15.39 7.11 7.41
N LEU A 524 15.61 5.81 7.58
CA LEU A 524 16.96 5.22 7.60
C LEU A 524 17.69 5.44 6.27
N PHE A 525 17.00 5.31 5.15
CA PHE A 525 17.57 5.56 3.82
C PHE A 525 18.04 7.02 3.69
N PHE A 526 17.17 8.01 3.92
CA PHE A 526 17.53 9.42 3.74
C PHE A 526 18.51 9.94 4.81
N VAL A 527 18.41 9.48 6.06
CA VAL A 527 19.25 9.98 7.17
C VAL A 527 20.63 9.33 7.20
N VAL A 528 20.76 8.06 6.79
CA VAL A 528 22.03 7.31 6.88
C VAL A 528 22.59 6.96 5.50
N VAL A 529 21.80 6.29 4.66
CA VAL A 529 22.28 5.73 3.37
C VAL A 529 22.55 6.83 2.34
N ALA A 530 21.62 7.77 2.16
CA ALA A 530 21.71 8.81 1.14
C ALA A 530 22.83 9.84 1.40
N LYS A 531 23.42 9.86 2.60
CA LYS A 531 24.56 10.74 2.93
C LYS A 531 25.84 10.37 2.19
N ARG A 532 25.96 9.13 1.69
CA ARG A 532 27.15 8.65 0.97
C ARG A 532 26.70 7.81 -0.22
N ALA A 533 27.10 8.21 -1.43
CA ALA A 533 26.74 7.49 -2.67
C ALA A 533 27.13 5.99 -2.64
N GLN A 534 28.23 5.65 -1.97
CA GLN A 534 28.68 4.26 -1.78
C GLN A 534 27.65 3.41 -1.02
N LEU A 535 27.03 3.96 0.04
CA LEU A 535 26.00 3.25 0.80
C LEU A 535 24.74 3.05 -0.04
N VAL A 536 24.40 4.00 -0.90
CA VAL A 536 23.29 3.86 -1.86
C VAL A 536 23.54 2.69 -2.82
N ILE A 537 24.76 2.56 -3.36
CA ILE A 537 25.13 1.44 -4.24
C ILE A 537 25.01 0.10 -3.50
N ILE A 538 25.46 0.04 -2.24
CA ILE A 538 25.36 -1.16 -1.40
C ILE A 538 23.90 -1.52 -1.13
N ALA A 539 23.04 -0.53 -0.83
CA ALA A 539 21.62 -0.75 -0.65
C ALA A 539 20.95 -1.28 -1.92
N LEU A 540 21.23 -0.70 -3.09
CA LEU A 540 20.73 -1.19 -4.37
C LEU A 540 21.19 -2.63 -4.66
N SER A 541 22.45 -2.95 -4.34
CA SER A 541 23.00 -4.29 -4.49
C SER A 541 22.33 -5.30 -3.54
N GLY A 542 22.02 -4.91 -2.31
CA GLY A 542 21.28 -5.72 -1.35
C GLY A 542 19.84 -6.00 -1.81
N ALA A 543 19.15 -4.96 -2.30
CA ALA A 543 17.83 -5.08 -2.92
C ALA A 543 17.82 -6.05 -4.10
N PHE A 544 18.77 -5.89 -5.02
CA PHE A 544 18.92 -6.79 -6.16
C PHE A 544 19.19 -8.24 -5.73
N THR A 545 20.08 -8.44 -4.76
CA THR A 545 20.41 -9.79 -4.27
C THR A 545 19.19 -10.48 -3.66
N TRP A 546 18.34 -9.75 -2.93
CA TRP A 546 17.09 -10.29 -2.41
C TRP A 546 16.10 -10.68 -3.53
N LEU A 547 15.96 -9.84 -4.57
CA LEU A 547 15.12 -10.16 -5.74
C LEU A 547 15.58 -11.45 -6.43
N VAL A 548 16.89 -11.64 -6.58
CA VAL A 548 17.43 -12.89 -7.13
C VAL A 548 17.13 -14.08 -6.21
N ALA A 549 17.23 -13.91 -4.89
CA ALA A 549 16.88 -14.96 -3.92
C ALA A 549 15.42 -15.41 -4.06
N ILE A 550 14.48 -14.47 -4.19
CA ILE A 550 13.07 -14.78 -4.39
C ILE A 550 12.79 -15.33 -5.79
N LEU A 551 13.52 -14.88 -6.83
CA LEU A 551 13.41 -15.47 -8.17
C LEU A 551 13.84 -16.94 -8.18
N VAL A 552 14.95 -17.27 -7.50
CA VAL A 552 15.39 -18.67 -7.32
C VAL A 552 14.35 -19.45 -6.53
N THR A 553 13.84 -18.89 -5.43
CA THR A 553 12.76 -19.50 -4.64
C THR A 553 11.52 -19.79 -5.50
N ALA A 554 11.09 -18.84 -6.33
CA ALA A 554 9.96 -19.00 -7.24
C ALA A 554 10.23 -20.08 -8.30
N THR A 555 11.45 -20.17 -8.80
CA THR A 555 11.86 -21.21 -9.75
C THR A 555 11.84 -22.59 -9.09
N LEU A 556 12.35 -22.72 -7.85
CA LEU A 556 12.27 -23.96 -7.08
C LEU A 556 10.83 -24.36 -6.80
N TRP A 557 9.98 -23.41 -6.42
CA TRP A 557 8.54 -23.64 -6.23
C TRP A 557 7.86 -24.11 -7.53
N GLN A 558 8.29 -23.64 -8.70
CA GLN A 558 7.76 -24.11 -9.99
C GLN A 558 8.20 -25.54 -10.34
N VAL A 559 9.46 -25.89 -10.05
CA VAL A 559 10.07 -27.18 -10.43
C VAL A 559 9.71 -28.31 -9.45
N ILE A 560 9.57 -28.02 -8.16
CA ILE A 560 9.38 -29.02 -7.10
C ILE A 560 7.87 -29.14 -6.75
N PRO A 561 7.17 -30.20 -7.18
CA PRO A 561 5.73 -30.36 -6.95
C PRO A 561 5.27 -30.30 -5.48
N PRO A 562 5.94 -30.93 -4.49
CA PRO A 562 5.45 -30.92 -3.11
C PRO A 562 5.46 -29.52 -2.45
N MET A 563 6.23 -28.56 -2.98
CA MET A 563 6.19 -27.17 -2.52
C MET A 563 4.87 -26.49 -2.89
N LYS A 564 4.22 -26.89 -3.98
CA LYS A 564 2.94 -26.31 -4.42
C LYS A 564 1.78 -26.72 -3.50
N THR A 565 1.86 -27.92 -2.91
CA THR A 565 0.80 -28.48 -2.05
C THR A 565 0.96 -28.14 -0.58
N SER A 566 2.17 -27.79 -0.13
CA SER A 566 2.47 -27.51 1.27
C SER A 566 3.17 -26.15 1.45
N LEU A 567 2.47 -25.19 2.06
CA LEU A 567 3.08 -23.92 2.46
C LEU A 567 4.16 -24.14 3.54
N SER A 568 3.99 -25.13 4.42
CA SER A 568 4.98 -25.49 5.44
C SER A 568 6.26 -26.07 4.85
N ALA A 569 6.24 -26.58 3.60
CA ALA A 569 7.45 -26.92 2.85
C ALA A 569 8.05 -25.71 2.10
N THR A 570 7.20 -24.83 1.56
CA THR A 570 7.66 -23.67 0.78
C THR A 570 8.37 -22.62 1.63
N VAL A 571 7.81 -22.27 2.79
CA VAL A 571 8.33 -21.19 3.64
C VAL A 571 9.77 -21.49 4.11
N PRO A 572 10.11 -22.68 4.65
CA PRO A 572 11.47 -22.99 5.05
C PRO A 572 12.48 -22.95 3.91
N VAL A 573 12.10 -23.45 2.72
CA VAL A 573 12.97 -23.41 1.54
C VAL A 573 13.23 -21.97 1.12
N ALA A 574 12.20 -21.12 1.11
CA ALA A 574 12.33 -19.69 0.82
C ALA A 574 13.28 -18.98 1.80
N VAL A 575 13.16 -19.26 3.10
CA VAL A 575 14.05 -18.69 4.13
C VAL A 575 15.48 -19.17 3.92
N ALA A 576 15.69 -20.47 3.68
CA ALA A 576 17.03 -21.03 3.46
C ALA A 576 17.72 -20.40 2.24
N VAL A 577 17.00 -20.20 1.14
CA VAL A 577 17.52 -19.51 -0.05
C VAL A 577 17.82 -18.05 0.28
N GLN A 578 16.94 -17.34 0.99
CA GLN A 578 17.20 -15.95 1.39
C GLN A 578 18.44 -15.80 2.28
N GLU A 579 18.67 -16.72 3.22
CA GLU A 579 19.87 -16.73 4.06
C GLU A 579 21.15 -17.07 3.27
N ALA A 580 21.07 -18.02 2.32
CA ALA A 580 22.18 -18.33 1.43
C ALA A 580 22.56 -17.12 0.58
N PHE A 581 21.58 -16.38 0.06
CA PHE A 581 21.81 -15.15 -0.70
C PHE A 581 22.31 -14.00 0.18
N ARG A 582 21.95 -13.95 1.46
CA ARG A 582 22.55 -13.02 2.43
C ARG A 582 24.04 -13.30 2.64
N ALA A 583 24.42 -14.58 2.74
CA ALA A 583 25.84 -14.98 2.77
C ALA A 583 26.57 -14.65 1.46
N LEU A 584 25.92 -14.88 0.31
CA LEU A 584 26.45 -14.49 -1.01
C LEU A 584 26.65 -12.98 -1.11
N PHE A 585 25.70 -12.18 -0.64
CA PHE A 585 25.82 -10.72 -0.60
C PHE A 585 27.05 -10.29 0.20
N PHE A 586 27.25 -10.86 1.38
CA PHE A 586 28.44 -10.60 2.19
C PHE A 586 29.73 -11.04 1.48
N TYR A 587 29.74 -12.21 0.83
CA TYR A 587 30.88 -12.66 0.04
C TYR A 587 31.23 -11.66 -1.08
N LEU A 588 30.24 -11.20 -1.85
CA LEU A 588 30.43 -10.21 -2.91
C LEU A 588 30.89 -8.84 -2.36
N TYR A 589 30.31 -8.42 -1.24
CA TYR A 589 30.73 -7.21 -0.54
C TYR A 589 32.21 -7.26 -0.16
N THR A 590 32.64 -8.31 0.54
CA THR A 590 34.03 -8.44 1.01
C THR A 590 35.03 -8.63 -0.13
N ARG A 591 34.61 -9.25 -1.24
CA ARG A 591 35.40 -9.32 -2.47
C ARG A 591 35.59 -7.93 -3.07
N THR A 592 34.53 -7.14 -3.12
CA THR A 592 34.54 -5.77 -3.66
C THR A 592 35.40 -4.86 -2.79
N GLU A 593 35.24 -4.93 -1.47
CA GLU A 593 36.05 -4.22 -0.49
C GLU A 593 37.56 -4.47 -0.71
N ARG A 594 37.98 -5.74 -0.84
CA ARG A 594 39.38 -6.09 -1.11
C ARG A 594 39.87 -5.58 -2.47
N ALA A 595 39.04 -5.68 -3.50
CA ALA A 595 39.38 -5.19 -4.83
C ALA A 595 39.58 -3.65 -4.82
N VAL A 596 38.67 -2.93 -4.18
CA VAL A 596 38.76 -1.47 -4.02
C VAL A 596 39.99 -1.09 -3.20
N ALA A 597 40.26 -1.80 -2.10
CA ALA A 597 41.45 -1.60 -1.28
C ALA A 597 42.76 -1.82 -2.06
N SER A 598 42.78 -2.76 -3.02
CA SER A 598 43.97 -3.05 -3.85
C SER A 598 44.28 -1.98 -4.91
N VAL A 599 43.28 -1.22 -5.35
CA VAL A 599 43.41 -0.21 -6.42
C VAL A 599 43.51 1.21 -5.87
N THR A 600 43.05 1.44 -4.63
CA THR A 600 43.01 2.77 -4.02
C THR A 600 44.29 3.06 -3.25
N THR A 601 45.04 4.09 -3.67
CA THR A 601 46.34 4.47 -3.07
C THR A 601 46.22 5.34 -1.82
N SER A 602 45.02 5.76 -1.42
CA SER A 602 44.77 6.59 -0.25
C SER A 602 43.68 6.00 0.64
N SER A 603 44.03 5.60 1.87
CA SER A 603 43.11 5.05 2.88
C SER A 603 41.92 5.98 3.21
N HIS A 604 42.08 7.28 2.98
CA HIS A 604 41.08 8.31 3.26
C HIS A 604 39.95 8.45 2.23
N GLN A 605 40.05 7.85 1.04
CA GLN A 605 39.08 8.09 -0.04
C GLN A 605 37.83 7.18 0.04
N LEU A 606 37.91 6.02 0.69
CA LEU A 606 36.79 5.08 0.83
C LEU A 606 36.81 4.29 2.16
N PRO A 607 36.56 4.91 3.33
CA PRO A 607 36.35 4.13 4.55
C PRO A 607 34.96 3.48 4.52
N LEU A 608 34.87 2.30 3.89
CA LEU A 608 33.76 1.38 4.03
C LEU A 608 33.78 0.85 5.46
N ASN A 609 32.75 1.20 6.25
CA ASN A 609 32.57 0.63 7.58
C ASN A 609 31.57 -0.53 7.48
N ASP A 610 31.94 -1.70 8.01
CA ASP A 610 31.12 -2.90 8.04
C ASP A 610 29.73 -2.64 8.62
N ILE A 611 29.62 -1.84 9.69
CA ILE A 611 28.32 -1.54 10.32
C ILE A 611 27.42 -0.71 9.40
N THR A 612 27.97 0.37 8.82
CA THR A 612 27.17 1.23 7.92
C THR A 612 26.83 0.52 6.61
N SER A 613 27.73 -0.36 6.14
CA SER A 613 27.53 -1.16 4.93
C SER A 613 26.49 -2.26 5.16
N ALA A 614 26.53 -2.94 6.32
CA ALA A 614 25.52 -3.90 6.73
C ALA A 614 24.15 -3.24 6.89
N LEU A 615 24.08 -2.06 7.51
CA LEU A 615 22.85 -1.28 7.61
C LEU A 615 22.28 -0.92 6.24
N ALA A 616 23.13 -0.40 5.34
CA ALA A 616 22.71 -0.04 3.99
C ALA A 616 22.25 -1.25 3.17
N GLY A 617 23.00 -2.35 3.22
CA GLY A 617 22.62 -3.62 2.58
C GLY A 617 21.31 -4.17 3.14
N GLY A 618 21.12 -4.08 4.46
CA GLY A 618 19.89 -4.49 5.15
C GLY A 618 18.69 -3.65 4.76
N VAL A 619 18.86 -2.33 4.63
CA VAL A 619 17.82 -1.40 4.13
C VAL A 619 17.40 -1.77 2.71
N GLY A 620 18.34 -2.09 1.83
CA GLY A 620 18.04 -2.56 0.48
C GLY A 620 17.29 -3.89 0.45
N PHE A 621 17.81 -4.86 1.19
CA PHE A 621 17.23 -6.21 1.31
C PHE A 621 15.78 -6.15 1.83
N SER A 622 15.55 -5.39 2.90
CA SER A 622 14.23 -5.23 3.51
C SER A 622 13.27 -4.38 2.67
N ALA A 623 13.76 -3.42 1.88
CA ALA A 623 12.92 -2.62 0.99
C ALA A 623 12.21 -3.48 -0.05
N MET A 624 12.93 -4.39 -0.71
CA MET A 624 12.32 -5.28 -1.69
C MET A 624 11.41 -6.32 -1.03
N HIS A 625 11.79 -6.80 0.17
CA HIS A 625 10.93 -7.69 0.95
C HIS A 625 9.58 -7.05 1.30
N ALA A 626 9.61 -5.85 1.86
CA ALA A 626 8.39 -5.10 2.16
C ALA A 626 7.59 -4.76 0.89
N LEU A 627 8.26 -4.41 -0.21
CA LEU A 627 7.57 -4.08 -1.45
C LEU A 627 6.81 -5.27 -2.04
N LEU A 628 7.40 -6.47 -2.07
CA LEU A 628 6.68 -7.65 -2.57
C LEU A 628 5.57 -8.13 -1.62
N MET A 629 5.79 -8.04 -0.31
CA MET A 629 4.79 -8.46 0.68
C MET A 629 3.61 -7.48 0.77
N PHE A 630 3.89 -6.19 0.95
CA PHE A 630 2.90 -5.16 1.25
C PHE A 630 2.51 -4.32 0.02
N GLY A 631 3.41 -4.10 -0.93
CA GLY A 631 3.18 -3.22 -2.07
C GLY A 631 2.01 -3.63 -2.96
N SER A 632 1.85 -4.93 -3.26
CA SER A 632 0.72 -5.45 -4.03
C SER A 632 -0.62 -5.23 -3.32
N LEU A 633 -0.63 -5.31 -2.00
CA LEU A 633 -1.82 -5.07 -1.17
C LEU A 633 -2.16 -3.58 -1.10
N VAL A 634 -1.16 -2.70 -0.99
CA VAL A 634 -1.34 -1.24 -1.08
C VAL A 634 -1.96 -0.88 -2.42
N ALA A 635 -1.42 -1.39 -3.53
CA ALA A 635 -1.96 -1.15 -4.86
C ALA A 635 -3.42 -1.62 -4.97
N SER A 636 -3.74 -2.80 -4.44
CA SER A 636 -5.11 -3.34 -4.43
C SER A 636 -6.06 -2.54 -3.54
N SER A 637 -5.54 -1.84 -2.52
CA SER A 637 -6.31 -1.00 -1.60
C SER A 637 -6.65 0.38 -2.16
N THR A 638 -6.18 0.73 -3.37
CA THR A 638 -6.52 1.97 -4.07
C THR A 638 -7.82 1.91 -4.88
N GLY A 639 -8.56 0.79 -4.83
CA GLY A 639 -9.84 0.62 -5.53
C GLY A 639 -11.05 1.21 -4.80
N SER A 640 -12.19 1.31 -5.49
CA SER A 640 -13.48 1.82 -4.96
C SER A 640 -14.14 0.91 -3.89
N ARG A 641 -13.47 -0.15 -3.46
CA ARG A 641 -13.91 -1.02 -2.38
C ARG A 641 -13.32 -0.49 -1.07
N GLY A 642 -14.16 -0.33 -0.05
CA GLY A 642 -13.72 0.04 1.29
C GLY A 642 -12.67 -0.92 1.88
N ALA A 643 -12.21 -0.65 3.10
CA ALA A 643 -11.21 -1.47 3.79
C ALA A 643 -11.54 -2.96 3.71
N ALA A 644 -10.64 -3.75 3.12
CA ALA A 644 -10.76 -5.20 3.08
C ALA A 644 -10.43 -5.78 4.47
N PHE A 645 -11.28 -6.67 4.98
CA PHE A 645 -11.07 -7.41 6.22
C PHE A 645 -10.82 -8.88 5.87
N SER A 646 -9.89 -9.52 6.58
CA SER A 646 -9.64 -10.96 6.42
C SER A 646 -10.41 -11.73 7.48
N ALA A 647 -10.89 -12.94 7.15
CA ALA A 647 -11.50 -13.85 8.11
C ALA A 647 -10.53 -14.23 9.25
N SER A 648 -9.21 -14.17 9.02
CA SER A 648 -8.21 -14.43 10.05
C SER A 648 -8.16 -13.32 11.11
N CYS A 649 -8.59 -12.09 10.78
CA CYS A 649 -8.67 -10.95 11.70
C CYS A 649 -9.72 -9.92 11.24
N GLU A 650 -10.96 -10.11 11.70
CA GLU A 650 -12.09 -9.23 11.39
C GLU A 650 -12.02 -7.88 12.11
N SER A 651 -11.22 -7.79 13.19
CA SER A 651 -11.13 -6.60 14.06
C SER A 651 -10.33 -5.45 13.45
N ILE A 652 -9.45 -5.72 12.47
CA ILE A 652 -8.58 -4.71 11.85
C ILE A 652 -8.54 -4.83 10.32
N PRO A 653 -8.41 -3.71 9.57
CA PRO A 653 -8.23 -3.75 8.12
C PRO A 653 -7.00 -4.55 7.70
N LEU A 654 -7.10 -5.36 6.64
CA LEU A 654 -6.01 -6.18 6.09
C LEU A 654 -4.81 -5.32 5.67
N VAL A 655 -5.05 -4.13 5.10
CA VAL A 655 -3.99 -3.18 4.75
C VAL A 655 -3.21 -2.70 5.98
N PHE A 656 -3.89 -2.56 7.12
CA PHE A 656 -3.27 -2.11 8.36
C PHE A 656 -2.48 -3.24 9.05
N SER A 657 -3.04 -4.45 9.11
CA SER A 657 -2.32 -5.61 9.65
C SER A 657 -1.06 -5.94 8.85
N ALA A 658 -1.13 -5.79 7.52
CA ALA A 658 0.02 -5.96 6.64
C ALA A 658 1.05 -4.84 6.79
N ALA A 659 0.63 -3.58 6.95
CA ALA A 659 1.54 -2.46 7.20
C ALA A 659 2.36 -2.64 8.49
N ILE A 660 1.70 -3.05 9.57
CA ILE A 660 2.33 -3.34 10.86
C ILE A 660 3.29 -4.54 10.74
N SER A 661 2.88 -5.59 10.03
CA SER A 661 3.75 -6.75 9.77
C SER A 661 4.98 -6.37 8.94
N ALA A 662 4.80 -5.58 7.88
CA ALA A 662 5.88 -5.09 7.04
C ALA A 662 6.88 -4.23 7.84
N LEU A 663 6.39 -3.39 8.76
CA LEU A 663 7.26 -2.65 9.68
C LEU A 663 8.10 -3.60 10.54
N ALA A 664 7.49 -4.60 11.16
CA ALA A 664 8.23 -5.55 11.99
C ALA A 664 9.27 -6.35 11.17
N LEU A 665 8.89 -6.85 10.00
CA LEU A 665 9.79 -7.60 9.11
C LEU A 665 10.94 -6.73 8.58
N THR A 666 10.69 -5.46 8.22
CA THR A 666 11.75 -4.57 7.76
C THR A 666 12.77 -4.26 8.84
N VAL A 667 12.30 -3.99 10.06
CA VAL A 667 13.16 -3.75 11.22
C VAL A 667 13.98 -5.00 11.55
N MET A 668 13.34 -6.18 11.51
CA MET A 668 14.03 -7.46 11.71
C MET A 668 15.11 -7.68 10.66
N ASP A 669 14.81 -7.56 9.37
CA ASP A 669 15.77 -7.82 8.29
C ASP A 669 16.99 -6.89 8.34
N VAL A 670 16.77 -5.61 8.66
CA VAL A 670 17.87 -4.65 8.86
C VAL A 670 18.73 -5.08 10.04
N GLY A 671 18.13 -5.45 11.17
CA GLY A 671 18.84 -5.93 12.36
C GLY A 671 19.61 -7.22 12.11
N LEU A 672 18.96 -8.20 11.47
CA LEU A 672 19.55 -9.48 11.11
C LEU A 672 20.70 -9.33 10.12
N MET A 673 20.63 -8.38 9.18
CA MET A 673 21.76 -8.08 8.29
C MET A 673 23.00 -7.61 9.07
N VAL A 674 22.81 -6.72 10.06
CA VAL A 674 23.91 -6.25 10.92
C VAL A 674 24.52 -7.39 11.74
N VAL A 675 23.68 -8.24 12.33
CA VAL A 675 24.14 -9.42 13.08
C VAL A 675 24.85 -10.43 12.17
N ALA A 676 24.32 -10.66 10.96
CA ALA A 676 24.89 -11.57 9.98
C ALA A 676 26.28 -11.12 9.51
N PHE A 677 26.47 -9.83 9.20
CA PHE A 677 27.77 -9.29 8.81
C PHE A 677 28.84 -9.51 9.90
N ASP A 678 28.50 -9.24 11.15
CA ASP A 678 29.40 -9.50 12.29
C ASP A 678 29.69 -10.99 12.45
N GLY A 679 28.66 -11.84 12.34
CA GLY A 679 28.76 -13.29 12.40
C GLY A 679 29.67 -13.85 11.31
N TYR A 680 29.52 -13.41 10.06
CA TYR A 680 30.34 -13.84 8.94
C TYR A 680 31.78 -13.34 9.06
N ARG A 681 32.01 -12.12 9.55
CA ARG A 681 33.37 -11.61 9.79
C ARG A 681 34.11 -12.37 10.87
N LYS A 682 33.44 -12.64 11.99
CA LYS A 682 34.02 -13.38 13.11
C LYS A 682 33.98 -14.90 12.92
N ARG A 683 33.39 -15.38 11.81
CA ARG A 683 33.10 -16.80 11.56
C ARG A 683 32.36 -17.47 12.73
N SER A 684 31.48 -16.72 13.40
CA SER A 684 30.71 -17.21 14.54
C SER A 684 29.50 -17.99 14.08
N ALA A 685 29.57 -19.32 14.15
CA ALA A 685 28.47 -20.21 13.79
C ALA A 685 27.20 -19.93 14.64
N LEU A 686 27.37 -19.52 15.91
CA LEU A 686 26.26 -19.17 16.79
C LEU A 686 25.49 -17.94 16.29
N ALA A 687 26.19 -16.90 15.86
CA ALA A 687 25.54 -15.69 15.34
C ALA A 687 24.81 -15.97 14.02
N VAL A 688 25.44 -16.74 13.12
CA VAL A 688 24.83 -17.15 11.84
C VAL A 688 23.62 -18.05 12.06
N GLY A 689 23.73 -19.03 12.97
CA GLY A 689 22.62 -19.91 13.34
C GLY A 689 21.46 -19.15 13.98
N ALA A 690 21.74 -18.18 14.86
CA ALA A 690 20.71 -17.35 15.47
C ALA A 690 19.94 -16.51 14.42
N VAL A 691 20.64 -15.95 13.43
CA VAL A 691 20.00 -15.23 12.32
C VAL A 691 19.03 -16.13 11.56
N PHE A 692 19.46 -17.34 11.21
CA PHE A 692 18.61 -18.32 10.51
C PHE A 692 17.40 -18.72 11.37
N VAL A 693 17.59 -19.02 12.65
CA VAL A 693 16.51 -19.45 13.56
C VAL A 693 15.49 -18.34 13.78
N ILE A 694 15.93 -17.08 13.98
CA ILE A 694 15.02 -15.94 14.15
C ILE A 694 14.20 -15.73 12.87
N HIS A 695 14.85 -15.74 11.70
CA HIS A 695 14.13 -15.55 10.43
C HIS A 695 13.16 -16.71 10.17
N MET A 696 13.58 -17.96 10.39
CA MET A 696 12.73 -19.14 10.24
C MET A 696 11.52 -19.11 11.17
N GLY A 697 11.72 -18.78 12.45
CA GLY A 697 10.63 -18.70 13.43
C GLY A 697 9.60 -17.63 13.08
N VAL A 698 10.05 -16.46 12.65
CA VAL A 698 9.18 -15.36 12.20
C VAL A 698 8.46 -15.72 10.89
N ALA A 699 9.13 -16.37 9.94
CA ALA A 699 8.50 -16.78 8.69
C ALA A 699 7.45 -17.89 8.90
N LEU A 700 7.73 -18.86 9.77
CA LEU A 700 6.79 -19.93 10.10
C LEU A 700 5.60 -19.43 10.90
N SER A 701 5.76 -18.43 11.78
CA SER A 701 4.63 -17.87 12.52
C SER A 701 3.62 -17.17 11.61
N ALA A 702 4.02 -16.74 10.41
CA ALA A 702 3.10 -16.24 9.39
C ALA A 702 2.12 -17.31 8.88
N LEU A 703 2.43 -18.60 9.00
CA LEU A 703 1.50 -19.70 8.68
C LEU A 703 0.30 -19.74 9.64
N ALA A 704 0.44 -19.21 10.85
CA ALA A 704 -0.68 -19.09 11.79
C ALA A 704 -1.81 -18.21 11.24
N ASN A 705 -1.55 -17.36 10.23
CA ASN A 705 -2.58 -16.60 9.53
C ASN A 705 -3.58 -17.47 8.75
N MET A 706 -3.31 -18.76 8.57
CA MET A 706 -4.26 -19.71 7.98
C MET A 706 -5.40 -20.08 8.93
N ASP A 707 -5.22 -19.91 10.25
CA ASP A 707 -6.24 -20.20 11.26
C ASP A 707 -7.02 -18.94 11.67
N THR A 708 -8.23 -19.11 12.19
CA THR A 708 -9.03 -18.02 12.78
C THR A 708 -8.27 -17.39 13.94
N ASN A 709 -8.09 -16.06 13.94
CA ASN A 709 -7.29 -15.25 14.88
C ASN A 709 -5.76 -15.27 14.66
N GLY A 710 -5.28 -15.75 13.52
CA GLY A 710 -3.85 -15.85 13.24
C GLY A 710 -3.03 -14.56 13.37
N CYS A 711 -3.62 -13.38 13.12
CA CYS A 711 -2.86 -12.13 13.24
C CYS A 711 -2.54 -11.75 14.69
N HIS A 712 -3.29 -12.27 15.68
CA HIS A 712 -3.00 -12.10 17.10
C HIS A 712 -1.77 -12.89 17.55
N ILE A 713 -1.33 -13.88 16.76
CA ILE A 713 -0.13 -14.69 17.03
C ILE A 713 1.03 -14.21 16.17
N SER A 714 0.82 -14.06 14.86
CA SER A 714 1.90 -13.72 13.92
C SER A 714 2.49 -12.33 14.18
N ILE A 715 1.65 -11.31 14.39
CA ILE A 715 2.12 -9.92 14.58
C ILE A 715 3.00 -9.79 15.84
N PRO A 716 2.60 -10.26 17.04
CA PRO A 716 3.47 -10.21 18.20
C PRO A 716 4.78 -10.99 18.01
N VAL A 717 4.75 -12.15 17.34
CA VAL A 717 5.96 -12.93 17.06
C VAL A 717 6.89 -12.18 16.10
N HIS A 718 6.37 -11.50 15.08
CA HIS A 718 7.17 -10.65 14.19
C HIS A 718 7.88 -9.54 14.99
N TYR A 719 7.17 -8.87 15.91
CA TYR A 719 7.78 -7.84 16.76
C TYR A 719 8.78 -8.40 17.77
N ALA A 720 8.54 -9.59 18.32
CA ALA A 720 9.51 -10.27 19.17
C ALA A 720 10.80 -10.58 18.38
N GLY A 721 10.68 -11.10 17.16
CA GLY A 721 11.83 -11.33 16.26
C GLY A 721 12.56 -10.03 15.91
N ALA A 722 11.83 -8.96 15.61
CA ALA A 722 12.40 -7.64 15.36
C ALA A 722 13.16 -7.09 16.59
N ALA A 723 12.58 -7.22 17.79
CA ALA A 723 13.22 -6.80 19.03
C ALA A 723 14.50 -7.59 19.30
N LEU A 724 14.50 -8.91 19.10
CA LEU A 724 15.70 -9.75 19.22
C LEU A 724 16.79 -9.35 18.22
N ALA A 725 16.43 -9.13 16.96
CA ALA A 725 17.36 -8.68 15.93
C ALA A 725 17.97 -7.30 16.26
N CYS A 726 17.15 -6.35 16.72
CA CYS A 726 17.59 -5.03 17.15
C CYS A 726 18.48 -5.09 18.41
N ALA A 727 18.15 -5.93 19.38
CA ALA A 727 18.98 -6.13 20.57
C ALA A 727 20.35 -6.70 20.20
N GLY A 728 20.40 -7.71 19.31
CA GLY A 728 21.64 -8.26 18.77
C GLY A 728 22.49 -7.22 18.05
N ALA A 729 21.88 -6.45 17.14
CA ALA A 729 22.55 -5.38 16.42
C ALA A 729 23.08 -4.29 17.37
N SER A 730 22.27 -3.87 18.35
CA SER A 730 22.66 -2.86 19.34
C SER A 730 23.81 -3.34 20.23
N ALA A 731 23.80 -4.61 20.65
CA ALA A 731 24.88 -5.20 21.42
C ALA A 731 26.20 -5.22 20.63
N ILE A 732 26.16 -5.53 19.33
CA ILE A 732 27.34 -5.48 18.44
C ILE A 732 27.87 -4.05 18.35
N VAL A 733 27.01 -3.07 18.06
CA VAL A 733 27.41 -1.66 17.96
C VAL A 733 27.99 -1.16 19.28
N TRP A 734 27.39 -1.52 20.40
CA TRP A 734 27.87 -1.13 21.72
C TRP A 734 29.22 -1.76 22.08
N ARG A 735 29.43 -3.06 21.76
CA ARG A 735 30.74 -3.71 21.90
C ARG A 735 31.80 -3.05 21.05
N TRP A 736 31.47 -2.70 19.80
CA TRP A 736 32.39 -2.01 18.90
C TRP A 736 32.79 -0.64 19.44
N LYS A 737 31.82 0.12 19.97
CA LYS A 737 32.07 1.42 20.62
C LYS A 737 32.96 1.28 21.87
N ARG A 738 32.81 0.22 22.68
CA ARG A 738 33.68 -0.03 23.83
C ARG A 738 35.11 -0.40 23.42
N HIS A 739 35.28 -1.31 22.46
CA HIS A 739 36.63 -1.69 22.01
C HIS A 739 37.34 -0.60 21.20
N GLY A 740 36.60 0.25 20.46
CA GLY A 740 37.18 1.43 19.79
C GLY A 740 37.62 2.54 20.75
N GLY A 741 37.13 2.55 22.00
CA GLY A 741 37.56 3.48 23.05
C GLY A 741 38.92 3.13 23.67
N ASP A 742 39.34 1.87 23.61
CA ASP A 742 40.62 1.41 24.16
C ASP A 742 41.80 1.55 23.16
N ALA A 743 41.53 1.78 21.87
CA ALA A 743 42.56 2.06 20.86
C ALA A 743 42.95 3.54 20.76
N SER A 744 42.36 4.40 21.60
CA SER A 744 42.63 5.85 21.66
C SER A 744 43.19 6.29 23.02
N LYS A 745 43.73 5.36 23.82
CA LYS A 745 44.53 5.65 25.02
C LYS A 745 45.95 5.16 24.86
#